data_AF-A0A936GGW6-F1
#
_entry.id   AF-A0A936GGW6-F1
#
_cell.length_a   1.000
_cell.length_b   1.000
_cell.length_c   1.000
_cell.angle_alpha   90.00
_cell.angle_beta   90.00
_cell.angle_gamma   90.00
#
_symmetry.space_group_name_H-M   'P 1'
#
loop_
_entity.id
_entity.type
_entity.pdbx_description
1 polymer ?
#
loop_
_entity_poly.entity_id
_entity_poly.type
_entity_poly.pdbx_seq_one_letter_code
_entity_poly.pdbx_strand_id
1 'polypeptide(L)'
;MIKKIIKACVCIMLIVSFNSGQAQIAANWEVGTWSQFKTSAVSYTLDDGTSNQLPVAIPLFDSYNYKVTMFTVTSWSPNWSKLLSVSQNGHEIASHTVSHLNFQGASVSSQDTECKNAQSTINQNITNTKCVTIAYPNCNMGDNATISKYYIGGRTCSGQIASSSPSDFYTISSIICGSTGLNTAQALNDKIAQAKSSKGWCVLLFHGFNGDGGYSPIESSEVNSHLTYVKNNAADYWVATFGNAIKYIKERNAASLTETAVNADSLSISLTDNLDNSIYNTPITVRRVLPSGWTKARAWQNNKLLTSSIVSANGKHMQCLMLFLMAVLFILQILMQLPHLPQDQRVSTLSYAKNSTAVALTASGTALKWYSVATGGTPSTTAPTPSTATVGSTTYYVTQTIGGVESGRASITVNVYEPQGPYGGTPHAIPGTIQFENFDTGGLDTAYSDNTEGSQVDPQPNFRTDEDVDLENCTDAGAGYNLGWTAAGEWLEYTVNVAAAGKYTLTIRAACEGDGRTVSLSSNGTAVASNLAIPSTTGWQVWQDVKTEVTLPAGKQVLRLTIGATDYVNLNYMSFAAVGTNPPTVTTPVAYCHDAVATALTATGTALKWYTAETGGSALASAPTPSTATVSSTSYYVSQTINDIESARAAIVVNVSETPVVPQVVTPVSYTIGETATALSATGTALKWYTSAAGGTAATTAPIPSTATVGNTTYYVSQTIGTCESARATISVTIKPTVVITISLKKGWNLIGCPLDGSTDIAIALSSIWDKVELIKNNDAFYNKSQSVFLNSLTKLNWSGGYLVKVSSDCELDWNVK
;
A
#
# COMPACT_ATOMS: atom_id res chain seq x y z
N MET A 1 -51.63 77.88 -19.74
CA MET A 1 -50.37 77.12 -19.51
C MET A 1 -49.46 77.37 -20.70
N ILE A 2 -48.62 78.42 -20.68
CA ILE A 2 -47.20 78.46 -20.22
C ILE A 2 -46.29 77.60 -21.13
N LYS A 3 -45.65 78.22 -22.14
CA LYS A 3 -44.20 78.60 -22.27
C LYS A 3 -43.26 77.38 -22.48
N LYS A 4 -42.63 77.20 -23.65
CA LYS A 4 -41.35 77.76 -24.19
C LYS A 4 -40.07 77.34 -23.41
N ILE A 5 -39.02 76.97 -24.17
CA ILE A 5 -37.57 77.30 -24.01
C ILE A 5 -36.59 76.26 -23.36
N ILE A 6 -35.65 75.76 -24.20
CA ILE A 6 -34.16 75.69 -24.05
C ILE A 6 -33.45 74.63 -23.14
N LYS A 7 -32.28 74.18 -23.67
CA LYS A 7 -31.06 73.53 -23.08
C LYS A 7 -31.09 71.99 -22.99
N ALA A 8 -30.28 71.24 -23.75
CA ALA A 8 -28.81 71.15 -23.76
C ALA A 8 -28.24 70.70 -22.40
N CYS A 9 -28.19 69.39 -22.18
CA CYS A 9 -27.23 68.77 -21.26
C CYS A 9 -26.34 67.84 -22.08
N VAL A 10 -25.14 68.35 -22.35
CA VAL A 10 -23.96 67.61 -22.74
C VAL A 10 -23.66 66.61 -21.62
N CYS A 11 -24.02 65.34 -21.80
CA CYS A 11 -23.29 64.26 -21.13
C CYS A 11 -22.14 63.92 -22.08
N ILE A 12 -20.96 64.45 -21.75
CA ILE A 12 -19.69 63.83 -22.14
C ILE A 12 -19.76 62.41 -21.54
N MET A 13 -20.29 61.45 -22.30
CA MET A 13 -19.77 60.10 -22.19
C MET A 13 -18.32 60.25 -22.59
N LEU A 14 -17.44 60.34 -21.59
CA LEU A 14 -16.11 59.82 -21.77
C LEU A 14 -16.33 58.44 -22.38
N ILE A 15 -16.05 58.31 -23.66
CA ILE A 15 -15.61 57.06 -24.25
C ILE A 15 -14.31 56.79 -23.49
N VAL A 16 -14.43 56.25 -22.27
CA VAL A 16 -13.43 55.34 -21.75
C VAL A 16 -13.56 54.19 -22.72
N SER A 17 -12.74 54.27 -23.76
CA SER A 17 -12.34 53.12 -24.53
C SER A 17 -11.77 52.18 -23.48
N PHE A 18 -12.62 51.27 -22.99
CA PHE A 18 -12.12 50.03 -22.45
C PHE A 18 -11.39 49.40 -23.63
N ASN A 19 -10.10 49.68 -23.74
CA ASN A 19 -9.17 48.75 -24.34
C ASN A 19 -9.44 47.45 -23.58
N SER A 20 -10.23 46.57 -24.19
CA SER A 20 -10.21 45.16 -23.85
C SER A 20 -8.78 44.76 -24.09
N GLY A 21 -7.99 44.72 -23.00
CA GLY A 21 -6.58 44.41 -23.04
C GLY A 21 -6.44 43.04 -23.68
N GLN A 22 -6.11 43.01 -24.97
CA GLN A 22 -5.67 41.79 -25.60
C GLN A 22 -4.43 41.31 -24.85
N ALA A 23 -4.34 40.01 -24.63
CA ALA A 23 -3.15 39.36 -24.08
C ALA A 23 -1.91 39.88 -24.84
N GLN A 24 -1.04 40.61 -24.13
CA GLN A 24 0.13 41.25 -24.71
C GLN A 24 1.36 40.76 -23.97
N ILE A 25 2.22 40.03 -24.66
CA ILE A 25 3.52 39.61 -24.12
C ILE A 25 4.58 40.60 -24.61
N ALA A 26 5.32 41.20 -23.68
CA ALA A 26 6.43 42.09 -24.01
C ALA A 26 7.46 41.39 -24.93
N ALA A 27 8.02 42.12 -25.91
CA ALA A 27 8.77 41.56 -27.03
C ALA A 27 9.98 40.68 -26.66
N ASN A 28 10.55 40.83 -25.46
CA ASN A 28 11.71 40.07 -24.99
C ASN A 28 11.32 38.84 -24.13
N TRP A 29 10.03 38.57 -24.00
CA TRP A 29 9.48 37.52 -23.16
C TRP A 29 8.80 36.45 -24.00
N GLU A 30 8.87 35.23 -23.48
CA GLU A 30 8.14 34.09 -24.00
C GLU A 30 7.40 33.42 -22.85
N VAL A 31 6.16 33.02 -23.11
CA VAL A 31 5.41 32.13 -22.22
C VAL A 31 5.54 30.72 -22.78
N GLY A 32 5.91 29.76 -21.93
CA GLY A 32 6.10 28.38 -22.32
C GLY A 32 4.80 27.79 -22.86
N THR A 33 4.86 27.19 -24.05
CA THR A 33 3.74 26.42 -24.59
C THR A 33 3.27 25.37 -23.59
N TRP A 34 4.21 24.69 -22.93
CA TRP A 34 3.94 23.82 -21.79
C TRP A 34 4.80 24.26 -20.60
N SER A 35 4.38 23.87 -19.39
CA SER A 35 5.10 24.21 -18.16
C SER A 35 6.57 23.81 -18.27
N GLN A 36 7.48 24.62 -17.72
CA GLN A 36 8.92 24.42 -17.80
C GLN A 36 9.49 24.34 -19.23
N PHE A 37 8.77 24.86 -20.23
CA PHE A 37 9.15 24.79 -21.65
C PHE A 37 9.37 23.36 -22.16
N LYS A 38 8.64 22.38 -21.59
CA LYS A 38 8.58 21.02 -22.14
C LYS A 38 8.05 21.06 -23.57
N THR A 39 8.47 20.10 -24.38
CA THR A 39 8.10 20.01 -25.80
C THR A 39 6.62 19.67 -26.00
N SER A 40 6.06 18.83 -25.14
CA SER A 40 4.66 18.37 -25.20
C SER A 40 4.07 18.10 -23.82
N ALA A 41 2.75 18.01 -23.73
CA ALA A 41 2.05 17.59 -22.51
C ALA A 41 1.49 16.17 -22.63
N VAL A 42 1.41 15.49 -21.49
CA VAL A 42 0.75 14.19 -21.35
C VAL A 42 -0.20 14.23 -20.15
N SER A 43 -1.44 13.83 -20.34
CA SER A 43 -2.42 13.63 -19.27
C SER A 43 -2.92 12.21 -19.27
N TYR A 44 -2.95 11.59 -18.10
CA TYR A 44 -3.53 10.28 -17.90
C TYR A 44 -4.89 10.45 -17.22
N THR A 45 -5.89 9.81 -17.79
CA THR A 45 -7.28 9.94 -17.38
C THR A 45 -7.88 8.56 -17.11
N LEU A 46 -8.58 8.43 -16.00
CA LEU A 46 -9.19 7.19 -15.52
C LEU A 46 -10.71 7.38 -15.45
N ASP A 47 -11.47 6.56 -16.17
CA ASP A 47 -12.93 6.66 -16.23
C ASP A 47 -13.62 5.54 -15.44
N ASP A 48 -14.90 5.70 -15.12
CA ASP A 48 -15.80 4.65 -14.60
C ASP A 48 -15.51 4.11 -13.19
N GLY A 49 -14.38 4.46 -12.57
CA GLY A 49 -14.07 4.04 -11.21
C GLY A 49 -13.92 2.52 -11.06
N THR A 50 -13.33 1.86 -12.05
CA THR A 50 -13.12 0.40 -12.06
C THR A 50 -12.26 -0.08 -10.87
N SER A 51 -12.42 -1.34 -10.49
CA SER A 51 -11.96 -1.84 -9.19
C SER A 51 -10.45 -1.78 -8.97
N ASN A 52 -9.63 -1.82 -10.02
CA ASN A 52 -8.17 -1.72 -9.91
C ASN A 52 -7.61 -0.30 -10.03
N GLN A 53 -8.42 0.74 -10.29
CA GLN A 53 -7.89 2.11 -10.36
C GLN A 53 -7.29 2.59 -9.04
N LEU A 54 -8.03 2.46 -7.93
CA LEU A 54 -7.54 2.89 -6.61
C LEU A 54 -6.41 2.01 -6.06
N PRO A 55 -6.47 0.67 -6.09
CA PRO A 55 -5.42 -0.18 -5.50
C PRO A 55 -4.22 -0.45 -6.42
N VAL A 56 -4.33 -0.27 -7.74
CA VAL A 56 -3.24 -0.57 -8.70
C VAL A 56 -2.79 0.68 -9.44
N ALA A 57 -3.69 1.36 -10.15
CA ALA A 57 -3.29 2.47 -11.02
C ALA A 57 -2.75 3.67 -10.22
N ILE A 58 -3.47 4.13 -9.19
CA ILE A 58 -3.05 5.29 -8.40
C ILE A 58 -1.67 5.09 -7.75
N PRO A 59 -1.40 3.99 -7.00
CA PRO A 59 -0.06 3.74 -6.46
C PRO A 59 1.02 3.66 -7.53
N LEU A 60 0.71 3.08 -8.70
CA LEU A 60 1.64 3.02 -9.82
C LEU A 60 2.03 4.42 -10.31
N PHE A 61 1.06 5.30 -10.60
CA PHE A 61 1.34 6.67 -11.02
C PHE A 61 2.05 7.49 -9.93
N ASP A 62 1.68 7.29 -8.66
CA ASP A 62 2.30 7.95 -7.52
C ASP A 62 3.78 7.58 -7.33
N SER A 63 4.18 6.34 -7.66
CA SER A 63 5.59 5.93 -7.62
C SER A 63 6.50 6.71 -8.58
N TYR A 64 5.91 7.38 -9.59
CA TYR A 64 6.60 8.28 -10.52
C TYR A 64 6.37 9.76 -10.22
N ASN A 65 5.63 10.08 -9.15
CA ASN A 65 5.13 11.42 -8.84
C ASN A 65 4.31 12.05 -9.99
N TYR A 66 3.53 11.21 -10.69
CA TYR A 66 2.66 11.65 -11.79
C TYR A 66 1.21 11.68 -11.34
N LYS A 67 0.54 12.80 -11.61
CA LYS A 67 -0.85 13.02 -11.20
C LYS A 67 -1.79 12.78 -12.37
N VAL A 68 -2.91 12.14 -12.07
CA VAL A 68 -3.92 11.69 -13.04
C VAL A 68 -5.26 12.36 -12.78
N THR A 69 -6.16 12.31 -13.76
CA THR A 69 -7.56 12.75 -13.60
C THR A 69 -8.47 11.55 -13.50
N MET A 70 -9.24 11.45 -12.41
CA MET A 70 -10.27 10.45 -12.22
C MET A 70 -11.64 11.06 -12.57
N PHE A 71 -12.20 10.68 -13.71
CA PHE A 71 -13.56 11.05 -14.10
C PHE A 71 -14.55 10.12 -13.42
N THR A 72 -15.27 10.66 -12.43
CA THR A 72 -16.09 9.90 -11.49
C THR A 72 -17.58 9.99 -11.83
N VAL A 73 -18.25 8.84 -11.95
CA VAL A 73 -19.71 8.74 -12.05
C VAL A 73 -20.31 8.79 -10.64
N THR A 74 -21.01 9.87 -10.29
CA THR A 74 -21.33 10.12 -8.87
C THR A 74 -22.41 9.20 -8.30
N SER A 75 -23.25 8.59 -9.13
CA SER A 75 -24.28 7.64 -8.69
C SER A 75 -23.77 6.20 -8.52
N TRP A 76 -22.56 5.88 -8.98
CA TRP A 76 -21.99 4.52 -8.86
C TRP A 76 -21.30 4.28 -7.51
N SER A 77 -21.79 4.97 -6.46
CA SER A 77 -21.29 4.86 -5.08
C SER A 77 -19.76 4.92 -4.95
N PRO A 78 -19.08 5.95 -5.51
CA PRO A 78 -17.63 6.06 -5.40
C PRO A 78 -17.18 6.17 -3.95
N ASN A 79 -15.97 5.67 -3.64
CA ASN A 79 -15.39 5.79 -2.31
C ASN A 79 -14.84 7.21 -2.10
N TRP A 80 -15.72 8.12 -1.65
CA TRP A 80 -15.40 9.54 -1.46
C TRP A 80 -14.23 9.80 -0.53
N SER A 81 -14.09 9.04 0.56
CA SER A 81 -12.97 9.20 1.48
C SER A 81 -11.63 8.89 0.81
N LYS A 82 -11.54 7.80 0.03
CA LYS A 82 -10.33 7.49 -0.74
C LYS A 82 -10.09 8.51 -1.85
N LEU A 83 -11.12 8.95 -2.57
CA LEU A 83 -10.99 9.97 -3.61
C LEU A 83 -10.52 11.32 -3.03
N LEU A 84 -10.94 11.68 -1.82
CA LEU A 84 -10.43 12.85 -1.11
C LEU A 84 -8.95 12.70 -0.78
N SER A 85 -8.50 11.54 -0.28
CA SER A 85 -7.07 11.28 -0.04
C SER A 85 -6.25 11.34 -1.34
N VAL A 86 -6.78 10.78 -2.43
CA VAL A 86 -6.16 10.85 -3.76
C VAL A 86 -6.08 12.30 -4.26
N SER A 87 -7.13 13.09 -4.07
CA SER A 87 -7.14 14.54 -4.37
C SER A 87 -6.15 15.32 -3.50
N GLN A 88 -6.02 15.00 -2.22
CA GLN A 88 -5.04 15.63 -1.32
C GLN A 88 -3.60 15.34 -1.74
N ASN A 89 -3.35 14.21 -2.41
CA ASN A 89 -2.08 13.89 -3.05
C ASN A 89 -1.92 14.53 -4.45
N GLY A 90 -2.80 15.44 -4.86
CA GLY A 90 -2.67 16.26 -6.07
C GLY A 90 -3.28 15.68 -7.34
N HIS A 91 -3.97 14.54 -7.28
CA HIS A 91 -4.76 14.03 -8.41
C HIS A 91 -6.03 14.86 -8.60
N GLU A 92 -6.57 14.90 -9.82
CA GLU A 92 -7.82 15.58 -10.10
C GLU A 92 -9.00 14.60 -9.99
N ILE A 93 -10.03 14.98 -9.24
CA ILE A 93 -11.33 14.31 -9.27
C ILE A 93 -12.29 15.17 -10.10
N ALA A 94 -12.73 14.62 -11.23
CA ALA A 94 -13.50 15.33 -12.23
C ALA A 94 -14.82 14.60 -12.53
N SER A 95 -15.72 15.26 -13.26
CA SER A 95 -17.06 14.75 -13.51
C SER A 95 -17.09 13.73 -14.65
N HIS A 96 -17.72 12.59 -14.39
CA HIS A 96 -18.22 11.70 -15.45
C HIS A 96 -19.74 11.63 -15.44
N THR A 97 -20.39 12.75 -15.11
CA THR A 97 -21.84 12.90 -14.88
C THR A 97 -22.35 12.16 -13.63
N VAL A 98 -23.64 12.28 -13.33
CA VAL A 98 -24.27 11.56 -12.22
C VAL A 98 -24.46 10.11 -12.60
N SER A 99 -25.12 9.87 -13.74
CA SER A 99 -25.64 8.55 -14.11
C SER A 99 -24.88 7.87 -15.25
N HIS A 100 -23.77 8.46 -15.71
CA HIS A 100 -23.11 8.09 -16.95
C HIS A 100 -24.03 8.31 -18.17
N LEU A 101 -24.72 9.46 -18.20
CA LEU A 101 -25.71 9.79 -19.23
C LEU A 101 -25.04 10.02 -20.60
N ASN A 102 -25.49 9.28 -21.60
CA ASN A 102 -25.15 9.58 -23.00
C ASN A 102 -25.83 10.89 -23.43
N PHE A 103 -25.06 11.94 -23.70
CA PHE A 103 -25.61 13.23 -24.09
C PHE A 103 -26.17 13.26 -25.52
N GLN A 104 -25.75 12.33 -26.39
CA GLN A 104 -26.33 12.19 -27.71
C GLN A 104 -27.79 11.71 -27.59
N GLY A 105 -28.73 12.58 -27.94
CA GLY A 105 -30.17 12.31 -27.82
C GLY A 105 -30.79 12.71 -26.47
N ALA A 106 -29.99 13.16 -25.50
CA ALA A 106 -30.51 13.70 -24.24
C ALA A 106 -30.94 15.16 -24.39
N SER A 107 -32.00 15.56 -23.68
CA SER A 107 -32.46 16.95 -23.66
C SER A 107 -31.44 17.87 -22.96
N VAL A 108 -31.37 19.14 -23.38
CA VAL A 108 -30.51 20.15 -22.75
C VAL A 108 -30.76 20.26 -21.24
N SER A 109 -32.02 20.15 -20.81
CA SER A 109 -32.41 20.16 -19.38
C SER A 109 -31.85 18.96 -18.60
N SER A 110 -31.85 17.78 -19.23
CA SER A 110 -31.25 16.57 -18.64
C SER A 110 -29.74 16.71 -18.50
N GLN A 111 -29.08 17.24 -19.52
CA GLN A 111 -27.63 17.49 -19.49
C GLN A 111 -27.25 18.52 -18.41
N ASP A 112 -28.03 19.60 -18.27
CA ASP A 112 -27.86 20.62 -17.22
C ASP A 112 -27.96 20.00 -15.82
N THR A 113 -28.99 19.17 -15.61
CA THR A 113 -29.22 18.48 -14.33
C THR A 113 -28.08 17.53 -13.99
N GLU A 114 -27.65 16.70 -14.95
CA GLU A 114 -26.51 15.80 -14.80
C GLU A 114 -25.23 16.57 -14.44
N CYS A 115 -24.93 17.63 -15.16
CA CYS A 115 -23.71 18.42 -14.95
C CYS A 115 -23.71 19.12 -13.59
N LYS A 116 -24.81 19.80 -13.25
CA LYS A 116 -24.97 20.52 -11.98
C LYS A 116 -24.82 19.60 -10.79
N ASN A 117 -25.54 18.48 -10.81
CA ASN A 117 -25.59 17.57 -9.67
C ASN A 117 -24.28 16.83 -9.50
N ALA A 118 -23.65 16.36 -10.59
CA ALA A 118 -22.35 15.70 -10.52
C ALA A 118 -21.28 16.62 -9.93
N GLN A 119 -21.16 17.85 -10.44
CA GLN A 119 -20.21 18.83 -9.93
C GLN A 119 -20.48 19.14 -8.45
N SER A 120 -21.75 19.39 -8.09
CA SER A 120 -22.12 19.70 -6.71
C SER A 120 -21.76 18.56 -5.76
N THR A 121 -22.06 17.31 -6.13
CA THR A 121 -21.71 16.14 -5.33
C THR A 121 -20.20 15.98 -5.19
N ILE A 122 -19.43 16.16 -6.26
CA ILE A 122 -17.96 16.08 -6.17
C ILE A 122 -17.43 17.19 -5.26
N ASN A 123 -17.85 18.44 -5.44
CA ASN A 123 -17.39 19.57 -4.61
C ASN A 123 -17.78 19.44 -3.13
N GLN A 124 -18.88 18.75 -2.82
CA GLN A 124 -19.27 18.47 -1.43
C GLN A 124 -18.38 17.41 -0.77
N ASN A 125 -17.86 16.46 -1.54
CA ASN A 125 -17.07 15.34 -1.02
C ASN A 125 -15.54 15.54 -1.15
N ILE A 126 -15.12 16.33 -2.13
CA ILE A 126 -13.73 16.67 -2.44
C ILE A 126 -13.52 18.14 -2.10
N THR A 127 -13.12 18.42 -0.86
CA THR A 127 -13.15 19.77 -0.30
C THR A 127 -11.89 20.59 -0.55
N ASN A 128 -10.80 19.95 -0.98
CA ASN A 128 -9.51 20.60 -1.21
C ASN A 128 -9.38 21.21 -2.62
N THR A 129 -10.22 20.81 -3.58
CA THR A 129 -10.20 21.31 -4.97
C THR A 129 -11.61 21.42 -5.55
N LYS A 130 -11.80 22.30 -6.55
CA LYS A 130 -13.06 22.38 -7.30
C LYS A 130 -13.04 21.41 -8.49
N CYS A 131 -14.15 20.69 -8.70
CA CYS A 131 -14.42 19.93 -9.91
C CYS A 131 -14.70 20.88 -11.09
N VAL A 132 -13.76 20.99 -12.02
CA VAL A 132 -13.82 21.98 -13.12
C VAL A 132 -13.78 21.37 -14.51
N THR A 133 -13.61 20.06 -14.65
CA THR A 133 -13.62 19.39 -15.96
C THR A 133 -14.62 18.23 -16.01
N ILE A 134 -14.98 17.85 -17.23
CA ILE A 134 -15.89 16.73 -17.51
C ILE A 134 -15.31 15.81 -18.58
N ALA A 135 -15.52 14.51 -18.42
CA ALA A 135 -15.46 13.55 -19.51
C ALA A 135 -16.87 13.19 -19.92
N TYR A 136 -17.17 13.24 -21.21
CA TYR A 136 -18.51 12.87 -21.68
C TYR A 136 -18.65 11.34 -21.73
N PRO A 137 -19.69 10.77 -21.09
CA PRO A 137 -20.01 9.36 -21.23
C PRO A 137 -20.13 8.96 -22.71
N ASN A 138 -19.52 7.83 -23.08
CA ASN A 138 -19.41 7.36 -24.47
C ASN A 138 -18.77 8.36 -25.45
N CYS A 139 -18.04 9.35 -24.94
CA CYS A 139 -17.39 10.41 -25.71
C CYS A 139 -18.34 11.30 -26.52
N ASN A 140 -19.63 11.25 -26.20
CA ASN A 140 -20.66 12.01 -26.88
C ASN A 140 -20.84 13.36 -26.21
N MET A 141 -20.33 14.41 -26.86
CA MET A 141 -20.41 15.77 -26.35
C MET A 141 -21.86 16.26 -26.25
N GLY A 142 -22.12 17.07 -25.21
CA GLY A 142 -23.40 17.73 -24.98
C GLY A 142 -23.50 19.13 -25.57
N ASP A 143 -24.56 19.85 -25.20
CA ASP A 143 -24.76 21.25 -25.55
C ASP A 143 -23.74 22.16 -24.84
N ASN A 144 -22.85 22.78 -25.61
CA ASN A 144 -21.71 23.51 -25.04
C ASN A 144 -22.14 24.65 -24.09
N ALA A 145 -23.23 25.37 -24.42
CA ALA A 145 -23.75 26.46 -23.59
C ALA A 145 -24.25 25.98 -22.22
N THR A 146 -24.64 24.71 -22.12
CA THR A 146 -25.04 24.06 -20.88
C THR A 146 -23.85 23.57 -20.08
N ILE A 147 -22.89 22.89 -20.74
CA ILE A 147 -21.70 22.36 -20.08
C ILE A 147 -20.82 23.49 -19.52
N SER A 148 -20.71 24.60 -20.24
CA SER A 148 -19.85 25.73 -19.86
C SER A 148 -20.28 26.48 -18.61
N LYS A 149 -21.49 26.23 -18.09
CA LYS A 149 -21.94 26.77 -16.79
C LYS A 149 -21.19 26.17 -15.61
N TYR A 150 -20.67 24.95 -15.77
CA TYR A 150 -20.09 24.16 -14.69
C TYR A 150 -18.61 23.90 -14.90
N TYR A 151 -18.19 23.58 -16.13
CA TYR A 151 -16.84 23.10 -16.40
C TYR A 151 -16.08 24.07 -17.32
N ILE A 152 -14.76 24.14 -17.19
CA ILE A 152 -13.86 24.95 -18.03
C ILE A 152 -13.42 24.22 -19.30
N GLY A 153 -13.67 22.92 -19.40
CA GLY A 153 -13.43 22.11 -20.58
C GLY A 153 -13.93 20.67 -20.43
N GLY A 154 -13.94 19.95 -21.54
CA GLY A 154 -14.56 18.65 -21.72
C GLY A 154 -13.72 17.71 -22.58
N ARG A 155 -13.74 16.42 -22.24
CA ARG A 155 -12.96 15.36 -22.91
C ARG A 155 -13.86 14.44 -23.73
N THR A 156 -13.50 14.23 -24.99
CA THR A 156 -14.02 13.22 -25.93
C THR A 156 -12.94 12.16 -26.22
N CYS A 157 -13.14 11.22 -27.15
CA CYS A 157 -12.15 10.18 -27.47
C CYS A 157 -11.94 9.93 -28.97
N SER A 158 -11.81 10.98 -29.78
CA SER A 158 -11.56 10.86 -31.24
C SER A 158 -10.16 10.35 -31.62
N GLY A 159 -9.28 10.03 -30.66
CA GLY A 159 -7.94 9.47 -30.89
C GLY A 159 -6.89 10.45 -31.41
N GLN A 160 -7.20 11.75 -31.40
CA GLN A 160 -6.34 12.82 -31.93
C GLN A 160 -5.45 13.41 -30.84
N ILE A 161 -4.27 13.90 -31.24
CA ILE A 161 -3.44 14.72 -30.36
C ILE A 161 -4.09 16.10 -30.26
N ALA A 162 -4.32 16.57 -29.04
CA ALA A 162 -4.89 17.89 -28.81
C ALA A 162 -3.87 18.99 -29.16
N SER A 163 -4.36 20.09 -29.73
CA SER A 163 -3.56 21.28 -29.99
C SER A 163 -3.00 21.85 -28.69
N SER A 164 -1.82 22.48 -28.74
CA SER A 164 -1.31 23.25 -27.61
C SER A 164 -2.14 24.51 -27.30
N SER A 165 -3.01 24.91 -28.23
CA SER A 165 -4.02 25.98 -28.08
C SER A 165 -5.32 25.54 -28.77
N PRO A 166 -6.13 24.68 -28.13
CA PRO A 166 -7.42 24.27 -28.69
C PRO A 166 -8.34 25.47 -28.89
N SER A 167 -9.01 25.56 -30.05
CA SER A 167 -10.01 26.60 -30.31
C SER A 167 -11.31 26.35 -29.54
N ASP A 168 -11.56 25.09 -29.17
CA ASP A 168 -12.68 24.67 -28.36
C ASP A 168 -12.17 23.70 -27.27
N PHE A 169 -12.39 24.08 -26.01
CA PHE A 169 -11.95 23.31 -24.85
C PHE A 169 -12.92 22.20 -24.44
N TYR A 170 -14.08 22.10 -25.09
CA TYR A 170 -15.09 21.07 -24.80
C TYR A 170 -15.02 19.90 -25.76
N THR A 171 -14.07 19.89 -26.69
CA THR A 171 -13.85 18.82 -27.67
C THR A 171 -12.47 18.19 -27.55
N ILE A 172 -11.79 18.33 -26.39
CA ILE A 172 -10.43 17.79 -26.23
C ILE A 172 -10.44 16.28 -26.42
N SER A 173 -9.70 15.82 -27.42
CA SER A 173 -9.63 14.41 -27.76
C SER A 173 -8.73 13.64 -26.79
N SER A 174 -9.09 12.40 -26.53
CA SER A 174 -8.27 11.42 -25.84
C SER A 174 -8.12 10.14 -26.65
N ILE A 175 -7.15 9.33 -26.26
CA ILE A 175 -6.78 8.09 -26.92
C ILE A 175 -7.14 6.93 -25.98
N ILE A 176 -8.01 6.04 -26.45
CA ILE A 176 -8.42 4.85 -25.70
C ILE A 176 -7.21 3.91 -25.54
N CYS A 177 -6.96 3.47 -24.32
CA CYS A 177 -5.91 2.53 -23.95
C CYS A 177 -6.50 1.18 -23.50
N GLY A 178 -5.67 0.15 -23.47
CA GLY A 178 -6.07 -1.22 -23.17
C GLY A 178 -6.55 -1.99 -24.40
N SER A 179 -7.21 -3.12 -24.17
CA SER A 179 -7.47 -4.13 -25.21
C SER A 179 -8.23 -3.67 -26.46
N THR A 180 -8.97 -2.55 -26.42
CA THR A 180 -9.66 -1.99 -27.60
C THR A 180 -8.93 -0.79 -28.23
N GLY A 181 -7.77 -0.41 -27.69
CA GLY A 181 -6.95 0.71 -28.15
C GLY A 181 -5.46 0.46 -27.99
N LEU A 182 -4.72 1.42 -27.43
CA LEU A 182 -3.28 1.27 -27.18
C LEU A 182 -3.03 0.36 -25.97
N ASN A 183 -2.57 -0.87 -26.21
CA ASN A 183 -2.43 -1.90 -25.18
C ASN A 183 -0.99 -2.30 -24.80
N THR A 184 0.03 -1.67 -25.39
CA THR A 184 1.44 -1.94 -25.08
C THR A 184 2.18 -0.65 -24.73
N ALA A 185 3.24 -0.75 -23.93
CA ALA A 185 4.12 0.35 -23.58
C ALA A 185 4.68 1.05 -24.83
N GLN A 186 5.07 0.27 -25.85
CA GLN A 186 5.57 0.81 -27.11
C GLN A 186 4.50 1.66 -27.83
N ALA A 187 3.27 1.17 -27.92
CA ALA A 187 2.18 1.91 -28.57
C ALA A 187 1.87 3.23 -27.83
N LEU A 188 1.90 3.22 -26.50
CA LEU A 188 1.76 4.42 -25.68
C LEU A 188 2.92 5.40 -25.92
N ASN A 189 4.16 4.90 -25.93
CA ASN A 189 5.38 5.69 -26.21
C ASN A 189 5.32 6.35 -27.60
N ASP A 190 4.92 5.60 -28.63
CA ASP A 190 4.80 6.10 -29.99
C ASP A 190 3.76 7.21 -30.08
N LYS A 191 2.64 7.09 -29.35
CA LYS A 191 1.59 8.11 -29.34
C LYS A 191 2.03 9.40 -28.67
N ILE A 192 2.72 9.33 -27.53
CA ILE A 192 3.28 10.55 -26.91
C ILE A 192 4.45 11.13 -27.71
N ALA A 193 5.20 10.31 -28.47
CA ALA A 193 6.21 10.79 -29.40
C ALA A 193 5.60 11.56 -30.59
N GLN A 194 4.42 11.16 -31.06
CA GLN A 194 3.64 11.96 -32.03
C GLN A 194 3.25 13.31 -31.43
N ALA A 195 2.80 13.34 -30.17
CA ALA A 195 2.49 14.59 -29.48
C ALA A 195 3.71 15.50 -29.30
N LYS A 196 4.87 14.93 -28.98
CA LYS A 196 6.16 15.65 -28.97
C LYS A 196 6.46 16.26 -30.33
N SER A 197 6.28 15.51 -31.41
CA SER A 197 6.56 15.96 -32.79
C SER A 197 5.65 17.11 -33.22
N SER A 198 4.37 17.10 -32.79
CA SER A 198 3.43 18.19 -33.05
C SER A 198 3.44 19.29 -31.99
N LYS A 199 4.29 19.18 -30.95
CA LYS A 199 4.27 20.02 -29.74
C LYS A 199 2.90 20.08 -29.05
N GLY A 200 2.09 19.06 -29.27
CA GLY A 200 0.71 18.97 -28.80
C GLY A 200 0.57 18.34 -27.41
N TRP A 201 -0.66 17.94 -27.11
CA TRP A 201 -1.07 17.35 -25.85
C TRP A 201 -1.69 15.98 -26.07
N CYS A 202 -1.09 14.95 -25.46
CA CYS A 202 -1.60 13.58 -25.50
C CYS A 202 -2.44 13.31 -24.25
N VAL A 203 -3.73 13.00 -24.43
CA VAL A 203 -4.60 12.58 -23.34
C VAL A 203 -4.85 11.08 -23.46
N LEU A 204 -4.27 10.29 -22.56
CA LEU A 204 -4.44 8.84 -22.52
C LEU A 204 -5.61 8.49 -21.60
N LEU A 205 -6.53 7.68 -22.13
CA LEU A 205 -7.77 7.28 -21.47
C LEU A 205 -7.70 5.80 -21.09
N PHE A 206 -7.80 5.52 -19.79
CA PHE A 206 -7.87 4.17 -19.24
C PHE A 206 -9.20 3.95 -18.54
N HIS A 207 -9.70 2.72 -18.61
CA HIS A 207 -10.85 2.27 -17.83
C HIS A 207 -10.37 1.18 -16.85
N GLY A 208 -10.20 -0.07 -17.30
CA GLY A 208 -9.75 -1.18 -16.46
C GLY A 208 -8.23 -1.39 -16.37
N PHE A 209 -7.77 -2.06 -15.32
CA PHE A 209 -6.39 -2.54 -15.17
C PHE A 209 -6.36 -4.03 -14.79
N ASN A 210 -5.41 -4.80 -15.34
CA ASN A 210 -5.14 -6.22 -14.97
C ASN A 210 -6.39 -7.11 -15.00
N GLY A 211 -7.23 -6.97 -16.03
CA GLY A 211 -8.42 -7.81 -16.20
C GLY A 211 -9.47 -7.66 -15.10
N ASP A 212 -9.59 -6.48 -14.47
CA ASP A 212 -10.52 -6.17 -13.37
C ASP A 212 -12.03 -6.20 -13.72
N GLY A 213 -12.39 -6.70 -14.91
CA GLY A 213 -13.75 -6.70 -15.44
C GLY A 213 -14.20 -5.35 -16.02
N GLY A 214 -13.39 -4.29 -15.93
CA GLY A 214 -13.65 -3.01 -16.58
C GLY A 214 -13.53 -3.09 -18.10
N TYR A 215 -14.11 -2.12 -18.80
CA TYR A 215 -13.96 -2.00 -20.26
C TYR A 215 -12.48 -1.80 -20.63
N SER A 216 -12.05 -2.37 -21.76
CA SER A 216 -10.69 -2.20 -22.34
C SER A 216 -9.56 -2.19 -21.28
N PRO A 217 -9.35 -3.28 -20.51
CA PRO A 217 -8.32 -3.29 -19.49
C PRO A 217 -6.91 -3.28 -20.12
N ILE A 218 -5.95 -2.67 -19.42
CA ILE A 218 -4.53 -2.73 -19.74
C ILE A 218 -3.75 -3.40 -18.62
N GLU A 219 -2.67 -4.12 -18.96
CA GLU A 219 -1.75 -4.65 -17.95
C GLU A 219 -0.92 -3.52 -17.32
N SER A 220 -0.86 -3.50 -15.98
CA SER A 220 -0.15 -2.48 -15.22
C SER A 220 1.36 -2.52 -15.46
N SER A 221 1.91 -3.67 -15.88
CA SER A 221 3.30 -3.81 -16.31
C SER A 221 3.62 -3.00 -17.57
N GLU A 222 2.70 -2.93 -18.52
CA GLU A 222 2.83 -2.11 -19.73
C GLU A 222 2.79 -0.63 -19.39
N VAL A 223 1.87 -0.22 -18.51
CA VAL A 223 1.80 1.15 -18.01
C VAL A 223 3.08 1.52 -17.25
N ASN A 224 3.58 0.66 -16.36
CA ASN A 224 4.84 0.88 -15.65
C ASN A 224 6.03 1.08 -16.59
N SER A 225 6.10 0.27 -17.65
CA SER A 225 7.15 0.39 -18.68
C SER A 225 7.03 1.71 -19.46
N HIS A 226 5.81 2.14 -19.78
CA HIS A 226 5.55 3.46 -20.36
C HIS A 226 5.94 4.61 -19.43
N LEU A 227 5.56 4.57 -18.15
CA LEU A 227 5.92 5.62 -17.18
C LEU A 227 7.44 5.72 -16.97
N THR A 228 8.14 4.58 -17.03
CA THR A 228 9.61 4.54 -17.04
C THR A 228 10.18 5.26 -18.26
N TYR A 229 9.61 5.02 -19.45
CA TYR A 229 10.01 5.75 -20.66
C TYR A 229 9.77 7.27 -20.51
N VAL A 230 8.61 7.68 -19.99
CA VAL A 230 8.30 9.11 -19.77
C VAL A 230 9.27 9.75 -18.78
N LYS A 231 9.61 9.06 -17.69
CA LYS A 231 10.60 9.52 -16.70
C LYS A 231 11.99 9.69 -17.32
N ASN A 232 12.42 8.74 -18.14
CA ASN A 232 13.70 8.82 -18.85
C ASN A 232 13.73 9.94 -19.91
N ASN A 233 12.57 10.41 -20.35
CA ASN A 233 12.40 11.50 -21.31
C ASN A 233 11.73 12.74 -20.65
N ALA A 234 11.92 12.93 -19.33
CA ALA A 234 11.24 14.00 -18.59
C ALA A 234 11.61 15.42 -19.05
N ALA A 235 12.67 15.59 -19.84
CA ALA A 235 13.00 16.86 -20.49
C ALA A 235 11.95 17.28 -21.55
N ASP A 236 11.24 16.33 -22.15
CA ASP A 236 10.32 16.56 -23.27
C ASP A 236 8.84 16.62 -22.88
N TYR A 237 8.47 15.94 -21.81
CA TYR A 237 7.07 15.70 -21.44
C TYR A 237 6.71 16.43 -20.15
N TRP A 238 5.70 17.29 -20.23
CA TRP A 238 5.02 17.81 -19.05
C TRP A 238 3.85 16.89 -18.70
N VAL A 239 3.97 16.15 -17.60
CA VAL A 239 2.87 15.33 -17.08
C VAL A 239 1.97 16.19 -16.19
N ALA A 240 0.69 16.30 -16.54
CA ALA A 240 -0.28 17.08 -15.80
C ALA A 240 -1.66 16.42 -15.81
N THR A 241 -2.47 16.70 -14.79
CA THR A 241 -3.90 16.36 -14.82
C THR A 241 -4.58 17.10 -15.97
N PHE A 242 -5.68 16.56 -16.47
CA PHE A 242 -6.46 17.13 -17.56
C PHE A 242 -6.90 18.57 -17.25
N GLY A 243 -7.38 18.82 -16.03
CA GLY A 243 -7.76 20.15 -15.55
C GLY A 243 -6.59 21.11 -15.48
N ASN A 244 -5.42 20.70 -14.97
CA ASN A 244 -4.26 21.59 -14.89
C ASN A 244 -3.71 21.93 -16.28
N ALA A 245 -3.76 20.99 -17.24
CA ALA A 245 -3.43 21.29 -18.63
C ALA A 245 -4.38 22.35 -19.22
N ILE A 246 -5.70 22.23 -19.00
CA ILE A 246 -6.67 23.23 -19.48
C ILE A 246 -6.45 24.59 -18.81
N LYS A 247 -6.30 24.62 -17.48
CA LYS A 247 -6.04 25.84 -16.71
C LYS A 247 -4.80 26.55 -17.23
N TYR A 248 -3.69 25.83 -17.36
CA TYR A 248 -2.44 26.37 -17.89
C TYR A 248 -2.61 26.94 -19.30
N ILE A 249 -3.25 26.22 -20.22
CA ILE A 249 -3.45 26.71 -21.60
C ILE A 249 -4.28 28.00 -21.60
N LYS A 250 -5.35 28.05 -20.80
CA LYS A 250 -6.22 29.23 -20.70
C LYS A 250 -5.52 30.40 -20.04
N GLU A 251 -4.85 30.20 -18.91
CA GLU A 251 -4.03 31.21 -18.22
C GLU A 251 -2.94 31.74 -19.15
N ARG A 252 -2.18 30.86 -19.80
CA ARG A 252 -1.15 31.22 -20.78
C ARG A 252 -1.73 32.05 -21.94
N ASN A 253 -2.90 31.69 -22.45
CA ASN A 253 -3.54 32.40 -23.57
C ASN A 253 -4.14 33.75 -23.14
N ALA A 254 -4.54 33.89 -21.87
CA ALA A 254 -5.06 35.13 -21.29
C ALA A 254 -3.96 36.03 -20.71
N ALA A 255 -2.74 35.48 -20.54
CA ALA A 255 -1.62 36.17 -19.92
C ALA A 255 -1.22 37.44 -20.69
N SER A 256 -1.15 38.53 -19.97
CA SER A 256 -0.53 39.78 -20.37
C SER A 256 0.70 40.01 -19.50
N LEU A 257 1.84 40.15 -20.15
CA LEU A 257 3.13 40.39 -19.50
C LEU A 257 3.68 41.71 -20.00
N THR A 258 3.77 42.68 -19.10
CA THR A 258 4.41 43.97 -19.36
C THR A 258 5.67 44.11 -18.52
N GLU A 259 6.71 44.64 -19.14
CA GLU A 259 7.94 45.01 -18.47
C GLU A 259 7.76 46.42 -17.88
N THR A 260 7.75 46.52 -16.55
CA THR A 260 7.40 47.78 -15.85
C THR A 260 8.63 48.61 -15.50
N ALA A 261 9.78 47.96 -15.28
CA ALA A 261 11.06 48.63 -15.14
C ALA A 261 12.19 47.69 -15.56
N VAL A 262 13.17 48.22 -16.28
CA VAL A 262 14.48 47.57 -16.42
C VAL A 262 15.49 48.52 -15.84
N ASN A 263 15.89 48.20 -14.63
CA ASN A 263 17.00 48.87 -14.00
C ASN A 263 18.27 48.21 -14.44
N ALA A 264 19.33 48.81 -13.92
CA ALA A 264 20.59 48.15 -13.88
C ALA A 264 20.44 46.71 -13.35
N ASP A 265 20.11 46.61 -12.08
CA ASP A 265 20.15 45.37 -11.37
C ASP A 265 18.83 44.90 -10.89
N SER A 266 17.80 45.27 -11.63
CA SER A 266 16.53 44.63 -11.49
C SER A 266 15.75 44.74 -12.76
N LEU A 267 14.86 43.78 -12.95
CA LEU A 267 13.80 43.89 -13.90
C LEU A 267 12.49 43.66 -13.19
N SER A 268 11.56 44.55 -13.37
CA SER A 268 10.19 44.38 -12.92
C SER A 268 9.27 44.07 -14.08
N ILE A 269 8.37 43.12 -13.84
CA ILE A 269 7.23 42.85 -14.72
C ILE A 269 5.92 42.97 -13.96
N SER A 270 4.88 43.28 -14.71
CA SER A 270 3.51 42.98 -14.34
C SER A 270 3.03 41.83 -15.23
N LEU A 271 2.67 40.72 -14.59
CA LEU A 271 2.10 39.54 -15.23
C LEU A 271 0.67 39.37 -14.71
N THR A 272 -0.31 39.48 -15.59
CA THR A 272 -1.73 39.50 -15.26
C THR A 272 -2.53 38.68 -16.24
N ASP A 273 -3.69 38.20 -15.83
CA ASP A 273 -4.76 37.74 -16.71
C ASP A 273 -6.11 38.23 -16.16
N ASN A 274 -7.20 37.87 -16.84
CA ASN A 274 -8.55 38.26 -16.48
C ASN A 274 -9.43 37.06 -16.03
N LEU A 275 -8.81 35.99 -15.55
CA LEU A 275 -9.46 34.75 -15.17
C LEU A 275 -9.70 34.67 -13.64
N ASP A 276 -10.62 33.78 -13.25
CA ASP A 276 -10.95 33.55 -11.83
C ASP A 276 -9.86 32.73 -11.13
N ASN A 277 -9.07 33.39 -10.27
CA ASN A 277 -7.97 32.78 -9.50
C ASN A 277 -8.39 31.60 -8.61
N SER A 278 -9.68 31.47 -8.28
CA SER A 278 -10.19 30.31 -7.54
C SER A 278 -10.27 29.03 -8.38
N ILE A 279 -10.17 29.17 -9.70
CA ILE A 279 -10.18 28.07 -10.68
C ILE A 279 -8.82 27.99 -11.37
N TYR A 280 -8.30 29.13 -11.82
CA TYR A 280 -7.06 29.31 -12.56
C TYR A 280 -5.94 29.62 -11.58
N ASN A 281 -5.29 28.55 -11.14
CA ASN A 281 -4.27 28.57 -10.10
C ASN A 281 -3.09 27.65 -10.47
N THR A 282 -2.94 27.34 -11.77
CA THR A 282 -1.87 26.46 -12.25
C THR A 282 -0.70 27.33 -12.68
N PRO A 283 0.51 27.15 -12.10
CA PRO A 283 1.57 28.09 -12.40
C PRO A 283 1.97 28.11 -13.87
N ILE A 284 1.91 29.28 -14.51
CA ILE A 284 2.45 29.44 -15.87
C ILE A 284 3.97 29.61 -15.82
N THR A 285 4.64 29.21 -16.90
CA THR A 285 6.09 29.37 -17.00
C THR A 285 6.44 30.43 -18.02
N VAL A 286 7.21 31.45 -17.62
CA VAL A 286 7.77 32.43 -18.56
C VAL A 286 9.28 32.38 -18.57
N ARG A 287 9.86 32.84 -19.68
CA ARG A 287 11.29 33.06 -19.83
C ARG A 287 11.56 34.34 -20.60
N ARG A 288 12.71 34.94 -20.37
CA ARG A 288 13.25 36.02 -21.20
C ARG A 288 14.72 35.81 -21.42
N VAL A 289 15.23 36.31 -22.54
CA VAL A 289 16.67 36.52 -22.70
C VAL A 289 17.09 37.57 -21.68
N LEU A 290 18.09 37.24 -20.87
CA LEU A 290 18.61 38.22 -19.91
C LEU A 290 19.39 39.31 -20.67
N PRO A 291 19.29 40.59 -20.26
CA PRO A 291 20.02 41.70 -20.87
C PRO A 291 21.51 41.42 -20.97
N SER A 292 22.18 42.08 -21.91
CA SER A 292 23.61 41.88 -22.12
C SER A 292 24.40 42.10 -20.83
N GLY A 293 25.26 41.13 -20.46
CA GLY A 293 26.04 41.15 -19.23
C GLY A 293 25.36 40.49 -18.02
N TRP A 294 24.09 40.09 -18.16
CA TRP A 294 23.38 39.40 -17.11
C TRP A 294 23.78 37.91 -17.05
N THR A 295 24.47 37.47 -15.97
CA THR A 295 25.03 36.09 -15.83
C THR A 295 24.40 35.25 -14.70
N LYS A 296 23.57 35.85 -13.85
CA LYS A 296 22.68 35.15 -12.89
C LYS A 296 21.33 35.84 -12.83
N ALA A 297 20.27 35.18 -12.38
CA ALA A 297 18.98 35.81 -12.10
C ALA A 297 18.21 35.00 -11.05
N ARG A 298 17.50 35.68 -10.17
CA ARG A 298 16.52 35.11 -9.24
C ARG A 298 15.24 35.95 -9.34
N ALA A 299 14.10 35.35 -9.06
CA ALA A 299 12.81 36.01 -9.17
C ALA A 299 12.09 36.02 -7.83
N TRP A 300 11.49 37.15 -7.48
CA TRP A 300 10.68 37.30 -6.27
C TRP A 300 9.29 37.79 -6.62
N GLN A 301 8.29 37.19 -5.99
CA GLN A 301 6.90 37.65 -6.01
C GLN A 301 6.50 37.97 -4.57
N ASN A 302 6.10 39.22 -4.30
CA ASN A 302 5.69 39.65 -2.96
C ASN A 302 6.73 39.31 -1.87
N ASN A 303 8.01 39.63 -2.15
CA ASN A 303 9.18 39.30 -1.34
C ASN A 303 9.46 37.80 -1.11
N LYS A 304 8.66 36.89 -1.71
CA LYS A 304 8.92 35.46 -1.69
C LYS A 304 9.77 35.05 -2.89
N LEU A 305 10.87 34.36 -2.64
CA LEU A 305 11.70 33.79 -3.68
C LEU A 305 10.90 32.74 -4.46
N LEU A 306 10.85 32.90 -5.78
CA LEU A 306 10.26 31.93 -6.70
C LEU A 306 11.30 30.90 -7.15
N THR A 307 10.82 29.69 -7.42
CA THR A 307 11.62 28.69 -8.14
C THR A 307 11.99 29.25 -9.50
N SER A 308 13.28 29.51 -9.70
CA SER A 308 13.81 30.01 -10.95
C SER A 308 15.10 29.31 -11.34
N SER A 309 15.34 29.17 -12.64
CA SER A 309 16.55 28.54 -13.16
C SER A 309 17.02 29.23 -14.42
N ILE A 310 18.33 29.20 -14.66
CA ILE A 310 18.93 29.75 -15.86
C ILE A 310 19.15 28.64 -16.86
N VAL A 311 18.52 28.75 -18.03
CA VAL A 311 18.61 27.75 -19.09
C VAL A 311 19.29 28.35 -20.33
N SER A 312 20.06 27.54 -21.06
CA SER A 312 20.65 27.93 -22.34
C SER A 312 19.70 27.55 -23.47
N ALA A 313 19.34 28.50 -24.34
CA ALA A 313 18.49 28.22 -25.51
C ALA A 313 19.12 28.76 -26.80
N ASN A 314 19.16 27.93 -27.85
CA ASN A 314 19.46 28.33 -29.23
C ASN A 314 20.74 29.19 -29.44
N GLY A 315 21.82 28.91 -28.72
CA GLY A 315 23.11 29.59 -28.95
C GLY A 315 23.13 31.09 -28.64
N LYS A 316 22.12 31.62 -27.95
CA LYS A 316 22.08 33.00 -27.41
C LYS A 316 21.65 32.96 -25.94
N HIS A 317 22.41 33.67 -25.10
CA HIS A 317 22.21 34.03 -23.69
C HIS A 317 21.09 33.34 -22.87
N MET A 318 21.53 32.76 -21.75
CA MET A 318 20.80 32.47 -20.52
C MET A 318 19.38 33.07 -20.37
N GLN A 319 18.40 32.20 -20.09
CA GLN A 319 17.00 32.58 -19.87
C GLN A 319 16.56 32.22 -18.45
N CYS A 320 15.90 33.14 -17.74
CA CYS A 320 15.35 32.85 -16.40
C CYS A 320 13.96 32.21 -16.52
N LEU A 321 13.86 30.93 -16.17
CA LEU A 321 12.62 30.19 -16.02
C LEU A 321 11.95 30.62 -14.71
N MET A 322 10.67 30.97 -14.72
CA MET A 322 9.95 31.35 -13.50
C MET A 322 8.55 30.71 -13.50
N LEU A 323 8.14 30.11 -12.38
CA LEU A 323 6.79 29.57 -12.16
C LEU A 323 5.94 30.58 -11.38
N PHE A 324 4.77 30.96 -11.90
CA PHE A 324 3.92 32.03 -11.32
C PHE A 324 2.52 31.55 -10.97
N LEU A 325 2.05 31.83 -9.75
CA LEU A 325 0.62 31.92 -9.47
C LEU A 325 0.13 33.32 -9.85
N MET A 326 -0.75 33.44 -10.83
CA MET A 326 -1.22 34.73 -11.38
C MET A 326 -2.34 35.35 -10.52
N ALA A 327 -2.16 35.41 -9.21
CA ALA A 327 -3.17 35.94 -8.31
C ALA A 327 -2.97 37.44 -8.04
N VAL A 328 -3.46 38.33 -8.92
CA VAL A 328 -3.58 39.81 -8.72
C VAL A 328 -2.34 40.64 -9.14
N LEU A 329 -2.58 41.91 -9.50
CA LEU A 329 -1.63 42.92 -9.98
C LEU A 329 -0.39 43.05 -9.06
N PHE A 330 0.80 42.70 -9.55
CA PHE A 330 2.04 42.89 -8.78
C PHE A 330 3.18 43.48 -9.60
N ILE A 331 4.09 44.12 -8.88
CA ILE A 331 5.42 44.50 -9.33
C ILE A 331 6.35 43.34 -8.95
N LEU A 332 6.69 42.49 -9.92
CA LEU A 332 7.78 41.53 -9.75
C LEU A 332 9.09 42.34 -9.65
N GLN A 333 10.09 41.92 -8.88
CA GLN A 333 11.46 42.43 -8.99
C GLN A 333 12.39 41.23 -9.26
N ILE A 334 13.07 41.27 -10.40
CA ILE A 334 14.07 40.28 -10.86
C ILE A 334 15.42 40.98 -10.75
N LEU A 335 16.06 40.91 -9.58
CA LEU A 335 17.34 41.59 -9.36
C LEU A 335 18.49 40.96 -10.18
N MET A 336 19.45 41.76 -10.66
CA MET A 336 20.57 41.34 -11.51
C MET A 336 21.80 42.27 -11.53
N GLN A 337 22.91 41.92 -10.88
CA GLN A 337 24.19 42.67 -10.92
C GLN A 337 24.66 43.25 -12.31
N LEU A 338 24.48 44.57 -12.57
CA LEU A 338 24.90 45.19 -13.85
C LEU A 338 26.41 45.32 -14.08
N PRO A 339 26.81 45.52 -15.37
CA PRO A 339 28.13 46.02 -15.75
C PRO A 339 28.13 47.50 -16.22
N HIS A 340 28.98 48.37 -15.63
CA HIS A 340 29.97 49.28 -16.28
C HIS A 340 30.91 49.89 -15.20
N LEU A 341 32.25 49.86 -15.23
CA LEU A 341 33.29 49.32 -16.14
C LEU A 341 33.68 47.86 -15.82
N PRO A 342 33.13 46.84 -16.52
CA PRO A 342 31.99 46.14 -15.91
C PRO A 342 32.18 46.11 -14.39
N GLN A 343 31.32 46.83 -13.67
CA GLN A 343 31.39 46.98 -12.20
C GLN A 343 31.24 45.64 -11.43
N ASP A 344 31.36 44.50 -12.11
CA ASP A 344 31.53 43.10 -11.63
C ASP A 344 32.88 42.85 -10.94
N GLN A 345 33.52 43.91 -10.51
CA GLN A 345 34.58 43.83 -9.54
C GLN A 345 34.35 45.01 -8.61
N ARG A 346 33.19 45.14 -7.94
CA ARG A 346 33.16 45.80 -6.62
C ARG A 346 32.41 44.98 -5.58
N VAL A 347 32.44 43.66 -5.78
CA VAL A 347 32.27 42.52 -4.83
C VAL A 347 31.81 41.33 -5.69
N SER A 348 32.73 40.60 -6.33
CA SER A 348 32.40 39.24 -6.82
C SER A 348 32.47 38.29 -5.63
N THR A 349 31.32 37.93 -5.05
CA THR A 349 31.29 36.95 -3.94
C THR A 349 31.47 35.53 -4.47
N LEU A 350 32.64 34.93 -4.22
CA LEU A 350 32.94 33.52 -4.42
C LEU A 350 32.65 32.76 -3.14
N SER A 351 31.81 31.73 -3.19
CA SER A 351 31.53 30.91 -2.02
C SER A 351 32.34 29.62 -2.04
N TYR A 352 33.05 29.34 -0.95
CA TYR A 352 33.75 28.09 -0.72
C TYR A 352 33.19 27.44 0.55
N ALA A 353 33.04 26.12 0.54
CA ALA A 353 32.89 25.41 1.81
C ALA A 353 34.21 25.55 2.59
N LYS A 354 34.13 25.66 3.92
CA LYS A 354 35.32 25.67 4.77
C LYS A 354 36.24 24.48 4.45
N ASN A 355 37.54 24.73 4.41
CA ASN A 355 38.61 23.79 4.06
C ASN A 355 38.55 23.20 2.64
N SER A 356 37.65 23.67 1.76
CA SER A 356 37.67 23.27 0.36
C SER A 356 38.87 23.88 -0.38
N THR A 357 39.32 23.21 -1.45
CA THR A 357 40.43 23.74 -2.27
C THR A 357 39.95 24.95 -3.06
N ALA A 358 40.47 26.14 -2.74
CA ALA A 358 40.25 27.32 -3.54
C ALA A 358 41.22 27.38 -4.73
N VAL A 359 40.74 27.93 -5.84
CA VAL A 359 41.57 28.25 -6.99
C VAL A 359 42.00 29.71 -6.95
N ALA A 360 43.12 30.02 -7.61
CA ALA A 360 43.57 31.39 -7.78
C ALA A 360 42.44 32.23 -8.41
N LEU A 361 42.25 33.44 -7.88
CA LEU A 361 41.25 34.36 -8.40
C LEU A 361 41.54 34.66 -9.88
N THR A 362 40.49 34.94 -10.64
CA THR A 362 40.63 35.29 -12.05
C THR A 362 40.01 36.64 -12.30
N ALA A 363 40.64 37.41 -13.17
CA ALA A 363 40.12 38.66 -13.70
C ALA A 363 40.62 38.80 -15.14
N SER A 364 39.84 39.48 -15.99
CA SER A 364 40.20 39.78 -17.37
C SER A 364 40.57 41.25 -17.51
N GLY A 365 41.72 41.54 -18.11
CA GLY A 365 42.18 42.90 -18.35
C GLY A 365 43.63 42.93 -18.81
N THR A 366 44.14 44.13 -19.10
CA THR A 366 45.53 44.31 -19.55
C THR A 366 46.42 44.68 -18.36
N ALA A 367 47.56 43.99 -18.18
CA ALA A 367 48.53 44.26 -17.12
C ALA A 367 47.88 44.40 -15.71
N LEU A 368 47.28 43.29 -15.23
CA LEU A 368 46.54 43.25 -13.98
C LEU A 368 47.42 43.39 -12.74
N LYS A 369 46.89 44.07 -11.71
CA LYS A 369 47.52 44.18 -10.39
C LYS A 369 46.50 43.88 -9.28
N TRP A 370 46.89 43.05 -8.33
CA TRP A 370 46.05 42.55 -7.24
C TRP A 370 46.44 43.12 -5.88
N TYR A 371 45.46 43.31 -5.00
CA TYR A 371 45.60 43.92 -3.68
C TYR A 371 44.69 43.24 -2.65
N SER A 372 45.07 43.26 -1.37
CA SER A 372 44.27 42.76 -0.24
C SER A 372 43.48 43.85 0.51
N VAL A 373 43.65 45.12 0.12
CA VAL A 373 43.02 46.28 0.77
C VAL A 373 42.39 47.23 -0.26
N ALA A 374 41.41 48.02 0.17
CA ALA A 374 40.64 48.90 -0.72
C ALA A 374 41.45 50.09 -1.28
N THR A 375 42.47 50.57 -0.55
CA THR A 375 43.37 51.67 -0.94
C THR A 375 44.79 51.41 -0.42
N GLY A 376 45.83 51.92 -1.09
CA GLY A 376 47.24 51.71 -0.70
C GLY A 376 47.74 50.26 -0.82
N GLY A 377 48.91 49.93 -0.27
CA GLY A 377 49.48 48.57 -0.32
C GLY A 377 50.19 48.22 -1.64
N THR A 378 51.02 47.18 -1.61
CA THR A 378 51.87 46.77 -2.73
C THR A 378 51.09 45.86 -3.70
N PRO A 379 51.05 46.17 -5.02
CA PRO A 379 50.38 45.33 -6.00
C PRO A 379 51.12 44.00 -6.25
N SER A 380 50.36 42.93 -6.47
CA SER A 380 50.87 41.67 -7.03
C SER A 380 50.45 41.54 -8.50
N THR A 381 51.36 41.10 -9.38
CA THR A 381 51.01 40.75 -10.77
C THR A 381 50.44 39.33 -10.90
N THR A 382 50.53 38.53 -9.83
CA THR A 382 49.96 37.18 -9.75
C THR A 382 48.66 37.22 -8.94
N ALA A 383 47.62 36.54 -9.41
CA ALA A 383 46.34 36.51 -8.72
C ALA A 383 46.42 35.72 -7.39
N PRO A 384 45.83 36.23 -6.30
CA PRO A 384 45.85 35.54 -5.01
C PRO A 384 44.95 34.30 -5.04
N THR A 385 45.29 33.27 -4.26
CA THR A 385 44.41 32.13 -3.98
C THR A 385 43.79 32.34 -2.58
N PRO A 386 42.45 32.44 -2.45
CA PRO A 386 41.82 32.69 -1.16
C PRO A 386 42.03 31.55 -0.16
N SER A 387 42.16 31.89 1.12
CA SER A 387 42.07 30.89 2.20
C SER A 387 40.62 30.50 2.44
N THR A 388 40.36 29.21 2.61
CA THR A 388 39.06 28.65 2.98
C THR A 388 39.05 28.14 4.43
N ALA A 389 40.10 28.42 5.22
CA ALA A 389 40.27 27.86 6.56
C ALA A 389 39.30 28.43 7.60
N THR A 390 38.82 29.67 7.41
CA THR A 390 37.97 30.38 8.36
C THR A 390 36.68 30.82 7.68
N VAL A 391 35.55 30.58 8.34
CA VAL A 391 34.21 31.02 7.92
C VAL A 391 34.12 32.53 7.98
N GLY A 392 33.37 33.10 7.04
CA GLY A 392 33.17 34.55 6.95
C GLY A 392 33.55 35.07 5.58
N SER A 393 33.71 36.39 5.50
CA SER A 393 33.81 37.10 4.24
C SER A 393 35.16 37.83 4.15
N THR A 394 35.93 37.58 3.09
CA THR A 394 37.22 38.26 2.83
C THR A 394 37.18 38.95 1.47
N THR A 395 37.60 40.21 1.39
CA THR A 395 37.55 40.98 0.13
C THR A 395 38.95 41.28 -0.43
N TYR A 396 39.21 40.84 -1.67
CA TYR A 396 40.37 41.13 -2.50
C TYR A 396 40.06 42.22 -3.52
N TYR A 397 41.08 42.81 -4.14
CA TYR A 397 40.92 43.87 -5.12
C TYR A 397 41.86 43.67 -6.32
N VAL A 398 41.47 44.13 -7.51
CA VAL A 398 42.26 44.09 -8.73
C VAL A 398 42.11 45.40 -9.52
N THR A 399 43.14 45.77 -10.28
CA THR A 399 43.13 46.87 -11.26
C THR A 399 43.72 46.38 -12.59
N GLN A 400 43.50 47.16 -13.65
CA GLN A 400 44.18 46.97 -14.93
C GLN A 400 44.93 48.25 -15.32
N THR A 401 45.95 48.11 -16.18
CA THR A 401 46.70 49.25 -16.72
C THR A 401 46.56 49.28 -18.24
N ILE A 402 46.04 50.39 -18.77
CA ILE A 402 45.90 50.62 -20.22
C ILE A 402 46.57 51.94 -20.56
N GLY A 403 47.49 51.94 -21.52
CA GLY A 403 48.22 53.16 -21.92
C GLY A 403 49.06 53.79 -20.80
N GLY A 404 49.49 53.01 -19.81
CA GLY A 404 50.27 53.49 -18.65
C GLY A 404 49.44 54.07 -17.50
N VAL A 405 48.10 54.10 -17.63
CA VAL A 405 47.19 54.58 -16.58
C VAL A 405 46.51 53.40 -15.91
N GLU A 406 46.60 53.34 -14.58
CA GLU A 406 45.97 52.30 -13.77
C GLU A 406 44.51 52.66 -13.45
N SER A 407 43.61 51.69 -13.57
CA SER A 407 42.19 51.85 -13.28
C SER A 407 41.91 51.99 -11.77
N GLY A 408 40.69 52.37 -11.41
CA GLY A 408 40.20 52.20 -10.05
C GLY A 408 40.19 50.73 -9.61
N ARG A 409 40.33 50.49 -8.29
CA ARG A 409 40.28 49.15 -7.70
C ARG A 409 38.89 48.55 -7.77
N ALA A 410 38.94 47.25 -7.97
CA ALA A 410 37.80 46.47 -8.29
C ALA A 410 37.79 45.23 -7.36
N SER A 411 36.76 45.03 -6.52
CA SER A 411 36.76 44.04 -5.45
C SER A 411 36.11 42.68 -5.76
N ILE A 412 36.66 41.63 -5.14
CA ILE A 412 36.23 40.23 -5.14
C ILE A 412 36.05 39.81 -3.68
N THR A 413 34.85 39.46 -3.27
CA THR A 413 34.59 38.95 -1.92
C THR A 413 34.62 37.42 -1.94
N VAL A 414 35.10 36.79 -0.89
CA VAL A 414 35.14 35.35 -0.78
C VAL A 414 34.40 35.00 0.50
N ASN A 415 33.25 34.36 0.34
CA ASN A 415 32.46 33.85 1.45
C ASN A 415 32.83 32.40 1.69
N VAL A 416 33.34 32.12 2.88
CA VAL A 416 33.54 30.74 3.31
C VAL A 416 32.35 30.39 4.19
N TYR A 417 31.55 29.41 3.76
CA TYR A 417 30.40 28.92 4.53
C TYR A 417 30.71 27.54 5.14
N GLU A 418 30.08 27.23 6.27
CA GLU A 418 30.13 25.86 6.80
C GLU A 418 29.22 24.96 5.94
N PRO A 419 29.73 23.88 5.34
CA PRO A 419 28.89 22.93 4.65
C PRO A 419 27.95 22.22 5.64
N GLN A 420 26.78 21.79 5.16
CA GLN A 420 25.91 20.96 5.99
C GLN A 420 26.64 19.70 6.44
N GLY A 421 26.58 19.40 7.73
CA GLY A 421 27.23 18.22 8.30
C GLY A 421 26.55 17.75 9.57
N PRO A 422 26.69 16.45 9.91
CA PRO A 422 26.18 15.94 11.17
C PRO A 422 26.80 16.68 12.35
N TYR A 423 25.99 16.96 13.37
CA TYR A 423 26.51 17.45 14.65
C TYR A 423 27.62 16.52 15.19
N GLY A 424 28.74 17.10 15.62
CA GLY A 424 29.90 16.33 16.08
C GLY A 424 30.64 15.54 14.98
N GLY A 425 30.30 15.76 13.70
CA GLY A 425 31.00 15.17 12.55
C GLY A 425 30.63 13.70 12.23
N THR A 426 29.75 13.07 13.01
CA THR A 426 29.33 11.68 12.81
C THR A 426 27.81 11.60 12.67
N PRO A 427 27.26 10.98 11.60
CA PRO A 427 25.82 10.77 11.47
C PRO A 427 25.22 10.07 12.68
N HIS A 428 24.05 10.52 13.13
CA HIS A 428 23.33 9.89 14.24
C HIS A 428 22.92 8.46 13.87
N ALA A 429 23.10 7.50 14.78
CA ALA A 429 22.73 6.11 14.53
C ALA A 429 21.22 5.88 14.70
N ILE A 430 20.62 5.10 13.80
CA ILE A 430 19.25 4.59 13.93
C ILE A 430 19.28 3.06 13.78
N PRO A 431 18.79 2.25 14.75
CA PRO A 431 18.19 2.65 16.03
C PRO A 431 19.11 3.48 16.94
N GLY A 432 18.53 4.37 17.74
CA GLY A 432 19.28 5.29 18.61
C GLY A 432 18.46 6.50 19.05
N THR A 433 19.08 7.40 19.81
CA THR A 433 18.49 8.66 20.30
C THR A 433 19.24 9.84 19.70
N ILE A 434 18.50 10.87 19.28
CA ILE A 434 18.97 12.11 18.69
C ILE A 434 18.41 13.25 19.53
N GLN A 435 19.30 14.04 20.12
CA GLN A 435 18.92 15.25 20.86
C GLN A 435 18.56 16.36 19.87
N PHE A 436 17.51 17.14 20.11
CA PHE A 436 17.07 18.16 19.16
C PHE A 436 18.07 19.31 19.03
N GLU A 437 18.81 19.64 20.09
CA GLU A 437 19.90 20.62 20.08
C GLU A 437 21.13 20.17 19.25
N ASN A 438 21.19 18.87 18.90
CA ASN A 438 22.24 18.28 18.07
C ASN A 438 21.83 18.20 16.59
N PHE A 439 21.14 19.23 16.09
CA PHE A 439 20.86 19.41 14.67
C PHE A 439 22.14 19.65 13.87
N ASP A 440 22.08 19.41 12.57
CA ASP A 440 23.23 19.53 11.68
C ASP A 440 23.91 20.91 11.77
N THR A 441 25.21 20.95 11.55
CA THR A 441 25.93 22.20 11.30
C THR A 441 25.66 22.65 9.88
N GLY A 442 25.76 23.95 9.58
CA GLY A 442 25.59 24.48 8.22
C GLY A 442 24.89 25.84 8.18
N GLY A 443 24.30 26.27 9.30
CA GLY A 443 23.66 27.56 9.46
C GLY A 443 22.25 27.63 8.88
N LEU A 444 21.66 28.83 9.02
CA LEU A 444 20.32 29.17 8.56
C LEU A 444 20.13 28.85 7.06
N ASP A 445 18.92 28.38 6.72
CA ASP A 445 18.47 27.91 5.40
C ASP A 445 19.19 26.67 4.85
N THR A 446 20.21 26.17 5.55
CA THR A 446 21.01 25.01 5.14
C THR A 446 20.75 23.82 6.06
N ALA A 447 20.95 23.99 7.37
CA ALA A 447 20.75 22.93 8.37
C ALA A 447 19.49 23.14 9.23
N TYR A 448 19.01 24.37 9.31
CA TYR A 448 17.77 24.74 9.99
C TYR A 448 17.15 25.98 9.33
N SER A 449 15.89 26.25 9.64
CA SER A 449 15.22 27.53 9.37
C SER A 449 14.60 28.02 10.67
N ASP A 450 15.06 29.19 11.08
CA ASP A 450 14.51 30.00 12.16
C ASP A 450 13.98 31.29 11.53
N ASN A 451 12.78 31.74 11.93
CA ASN A 451 12.20 32.94 11.36
C ASN A 451 12.41 34.19 12.22
N THR A 452 13.12 34.05 13.34
CA THR A 452 13.54 35.12 14.23
C THR A 452 15.05 35.34 14.14
N GLU A 453 15.51 36.58 14.35
CA GLU A 453 16.94 36.90 14.33
C GLU A 453 17.52 36.71 15.73
N GLY A 454 18.48 35.79 15.86
CA GLY A 454 19.08 35.39 17.12
C GLY A 454 18.12 34.70 18.10
N SER A 455 18.70 34.11 19.14
CA SER A 455 17.94 33.43 20.20
C SER A 455 16.99 34.40 20.94
N GLN A 456 15.71 34.06 20.96
CA GLN A 456 14.65 34.65 21.77
C GLN A 456 14.69 34.21 23.25
N VAL A 457 15.51 33.20 23.57
CA VAL A 457 15.71 32.73 24.95
C VAL A 457 16.62 33.70 25.74
N ASP A 458 16.12 34.23 26.87
CA ASP A 458 16.89 35.05 27.81
C ASP A 458 16.86 34.48 29.25
N PRO A 459 18.01 34.14 29.87
CA PRO A 459 19.36 34.16 29.29
C PRO A 459 19.59 32.99 28.33
N GLN A 460 20.22 33.28 27.19
CA GLN A 460 20.62 32.24 26.24
C GLN A 460 21.61 31.27 26.90
N PRO A 461 21.41 29.95 26.76
CA PRO A 461 22.38 28.97 27.22
C PRO A 461 23.72 29.08 26.46
N ASN A 462 24.82 28.74 27.13
CA ASN A 462 26.16 28.73 26.51
C ASN A 462 26.38 27.50 25.60
N PHE A 463 25.52 27.34 24.59
CA PHE A 463 25.55 26.24 23.63
C PHE A 463 24.98 26.72 22.31
N ARG A 464 25.75 26.54 21.21
CA ARG A 464 25.40 27.03 19.85
C ARG A 464 25.02 28.51 19.83
N THR A 465 25.80 29.33 20.55
CA THR A 465 25.57 30.77 20.71
C THR A 465 25.76 31.59 19.42
N ASP A 466 26.24 30.96 18.35
CA ASP A 466 26.51 31.54 17.04
C ASP A 466 25.42 31.20 16.00
N GLU A 467 24.30 30.61 16.43
CA GLU A 467 23.17 30.25 15.59
C GLU A 467 21.85 30.79 16.15
N ASP A 468 20.85 30.91 15.28
CA ASP A 468 19.57 31.55 15.60
C ASP A 468 18.59 30.62 16.32
N VAL A 469 18.79 29.30 16.22
CA VAL A 469 17.89 28.30 16.82
C VAL A 469 17.73 28.52 18.31
N ASP A 470 16.48 28.64 18.73
CA ASP A 470 16.10 28.83 20.13
C ASP A 470 16.30 27.59 21.00
N LEU A 471 17.35 27.61 21.82
CA LEU A 471 17.66 26.57 22.79
C LEU A 471 17.54 27.10 24.22
N GLU A 472 16.96 26.30 25.11
CA GLU A 472 16.84 26.62 26.53
C GLU A 472 17.36 25.48 27.42
N ASN A 473 17.55 25.74 28.72
CA ASN A 473 17.91 24.69 29.67
C ASN A 473 16.74 23.73 29.87
N CYS A 474 16.99 22.43 29.64
CA CYS A 474 15.97 21.41 29.81
C CYS A 474 15.84 20.98 31.28
N THR A 475 14.63 20.80 31.78
CA THR A 475 14.38 20.27 33.14
C THR A 475 14.04 18.77 33.17
N ASP A 476 14.03 18.10 32.01
CA ASP A 476 13.73 16.67 31.89
C ASP A 476 14.84 15.78 32.49
N ALA A 477 14.54 14.50 32.65
CA ALA A 477 15.50 13.53 33.17
C ALA A 477 16.74 13.42 32.26
N GLY A 478 17.94 13.64 32.81
CA GLY A 478 19.20 13.66 32.05
C GLY A 478 19.59 15.03 31.47
N ALA A 479 18.92 16.09 31.93
CA ALA A 479 18.98 17.48 31.48
C ALA A 479 20.30 17.97 30.84
N GLY A 480 20.18 18.29 29.54
CA GLY A 480 21.05 19.17 28.76
C GLY A 480 20.26 20.39 28.29
N TYR A 481 20.03 20.50 26.99
CA TYR A 481 19.23 21.59 26.39
C TYR A 481 17.97 21.03 25.73
N ASN A 482 16.99 21.88 25.43
CA ASN A 482 15.87 21.53 24.55
C ASN A 482 15.66 22.61 23.51
N LEU A 483 15.08 22.22 22.37
CA LEU A 483 14.51 23.16 21.42
C LEU A 483 13.25 23.77 22.06
N GLY A 484 13.11 25.09 21.99
CA GLY A 484 11.96 25.83 22.51
C GLY A 484 11.66 27.04 21.63
N TRP A 485 10.68 27.87 22.01
CA TRP A 485 10.30 29.11 21.31
C TRP A 485 9.99 28.98 19.81
N THR A 486 9.87 27.76 19.30
CA THR A 486 9.67 27.45 17.89
C THR A 486 8.46 28.15 17.30
N ALA A 487 8.55 28.63 16.07
CA ALA A 487 7.43 29.21 15.33
C ALA A 487 6.92 28.28 14.20
N ALA A 488 5.70 28.55 13.74
CA ALA A 488 5.05 27.74 12.72
C ALA A 488 5.86 27.69 11.43
N GLY A 489 6.08 26.48 10.92
CA GLY A 489 6.81 26.22 9.67
C GLY A 489 8.34 26.19 9.78
N GLU A 490 8.91 26.45 10.96
CA GLU A 490 10.34 26.24 11.20
C GLU A 490 10.75 24.79 11.05
N TRP A 491 12.02 24.55 10.76
CA TRP A 491 12.54 23.20 10.55
C TRP A 491 14.00 23.05 10.94
N LEU A 492 14.36 21.83 11.36
CA LEU A 492 15.73 21.45 11.69
C LEU A 492 16.06 20.13 11.00
N GLU A 493 17.30 19.98 10.53
CA GLU A 493 17.80 18.78 9.86
C GLU A 493 18.82 18.01 10.68
N TYR A 494 18.78 16.69 10.51
CA TYR A 494 19.61 15.72 11.21
C TYR A 494 20.13 14.70 10.21
N THR A 495 21.44 14.68 10.00
CA THR A 495 22.10 13.64 9.22
C THR A 495 22.18 12.37 10.06
N VAL A 496 21.52 11.31 9.60
CA VAL A 496 21.45 10.02 10.26
C VAL A 496 22.03 8.91 9.40
N ASN A 497 22.40 7.79 10.02
CA ASN A 497 22.74 6.55 9.36
C ASN A 497 21.84 5.43 9.90
N VAL A 498 20.90 4.98 9.07
CA VAL A 498 19.96 3.91 9.43
C VAL A 498 20.60 2.56 9.18
N ALA A 499 20.72 1.74 10.23
CA ALA A 499 21.39 0.46 10.15
C ALA A 499 20.72 -0.53 9.17
N ALA A 500 19.38 -0.52 9.08
CA ALA A 500 18.61 -1.39 8.21
C ALA A 500 17.31 -0.72 7.72
N ALA A 501 16.82 -1.06 6.54
CA ALA A 501 15.55 -0.52 6.06
C ALA A 501 14.39 -1.19 6.83
N GLY A 502 13.43 -0.43 7.33
CA GLY A 502 12.32 -1.03 8.08
C GLY A 502 11.44 -0.04 8.81
N LYS A 503 10.52 -0.59 9.61
CA LYS A 503 9.68 0.17 10.53
C LYS A 503 10.41 0.43 11.83
N TYR A 504 10.30 1.65 12.32
CA TYR A 504 10.85 2.09 13.59
C TYR A 504 9.74 2.76 14.40
N THR A 505 9.68 2.45 15.70
CA THR A 505 8.94 3.26 16.65
C THR A 505 9.72 4.55 16.86
N LEU A 506 9.21 5.64 16.31
CA LEU A 506 9.66 7.00 16.60
C LEU A 506 9.02 7.43 17.92
N THR A 507 9.84 7.83 18.88
CA THR A 507 9.42 8.50 20.11
C THR A 507 9.95 9.93 20.08
N ILE A 508 9.09 10.93 20.23
CA ILE A 508 9.45 12.34 20.42
C ILE A 508 9.16 12.70 21.87
N ARG A 509 10.18 13.16 22.60
CA ARG A 509 10.05 13.67 23.96
C ARG A 509 9.72 15.16 23.90
N ALA A 510 8.48 15.51 24.23
CA ALA A 510 7.95 16.86 24.02
C ALA A 510 7.28 17.42 25.28
N ALA A 511 7.27 18.75 25.38
CA ALA A 511 6.53 19.55 26.35
C ALA A 511 5.77 20.67 25.62
N CYS A 512 4.56 20.99 26.08
CA CYS A 512 3.65 21.86 25.35
C CYS A 512 2.57 22.44 26.27
N GLU A 513 2.36 23.75 26.26
CA GLU A 513 1.22 24.37 26.95
C GLU A 513 0.11 24.74 25.94
N GLY A 514 -0.96 23.93 25.91
CA GLY A 514 -2.11 24.08 25.03
C GLY A 514 -2.13 23.12 23.84
N ASP A 515 -3.29 23.00 23.19
CA ASP A 515 -3.54 22.01 22.13
C ASP A 515 -3.29 22.55 20.71
N GLY A 516 -3.37 21.67 19.71
CA GLY A 516 -3.33 22.04 18.29
C GLY A 516 -1.93 22.04 17.64
N ARG A 517 -0.87 21.85 18.42
CA ARG A 517 0.49 21.73 17.90
C ARG A 517 0.76 20.37 17.29
N THR A 518 1.53 20.41 16.22
CA THR A 518 1.94 19.23 15.47
C THR A 518 3.38 19.38 15.05
N VAL A 519 4.03 18.24 14.82
CA VAL A 519 5.34 18.16 14.16
C VAL A 519 5.25 17.19 12.99
N SER A 520 6.04 17.42 11.96
CA SER A 520 6.20 16.49 10.84
C SER A 520 7.65 16.06 10.73
N LEU A 521 7.87 14.84 10.25
CA LEU A 521 9.19 14.30 9.98
C LEU A 521 9.26 13.82 8.54
N SER A 522 10.30 14.21 7.82
CA SER A 522 10.59 13.69 6.48
C SER A 522 12.00 13.09 6.42
N SER A 523 12.20 12.12 5.54
CA SER A 523 13.51 11.58 5.20
C SER A 523 13.85 11.89 3.74
N ASN A 524 14.98 12.55 3.50
CA ASN A 524 15.42 13.01 2.18
C ASN A 524 14.28 13.74 1.41
N GLY A 525 13.52 14.57 2.13
CA GLY A 525 12.38 15.34 1.60
C GLY A 525 11.08 14.54 1.42
N THR A 526 11.05 13.23 1.68
CA THR A 526 9.84 12.41 1.66
C THR A 526 9.23 12.32 3.06
N ALA A 527 7.97 12.72 3.23
CA ALA A 527 7.31 12.64 4.53
C ALA A 527 7.24 11.19 5.06
N VAL A 528 7.69 10.97 6.30
CA VAL A 528 7.62 9.68 7.02
C VAL A 528 6.67 9.74 8.22
N ALA A 529 6.39 10.93 8.74
CA ALA A 529 5.30 11.23 9.66
C ALA A 529 4.77 12.63 9.35
N SER A 530 3.45 12.79 9.23
CA SER A 530 2.84 14.08 8.89
C SER A 530 1.87 14.52 9.98
N ASN A 531 2.01 15.76 10.44
CA ASN A 531 1.15 16.39 11.45
C ASN A 531 0.97 15.52 12.71
N LEU A 532 2.05 14.94 13.22
CA LEU A 532 2.04 14.21 14.48
C LEU A 532 1.64 15.16 15.60
N ALA A 533 0.48 14.92 16.21
CA ALA A 533 -0.05 15.75 17.28
C ALA A 533 0.86 15.69 18.52
N ILE A 534 1.13 16.86 19.09
CA ILE A 534 1.80 17.01 20.38
C ILE A 534 0.73 17.47 21.38
N PRO A 535 0.24 16.57 22.27
CA PRO A 535 -0.77 16.93 23.24
C PRO A 535 -0.23 17.92 24.28
N SER A 536 -1.10 18.77 24.83
CA SER A 536 -0.76 19.64 25.95
C SER A 536 -0.25 18.81 27.15
N THR A 537 0.90 19.19 27.69
CA THR A 537 1.49 18.62 28.91
C THR A 537 1.28 19.49 30.14
N THR A 538 0.49 20.56 30.03
CA THR A 538 0.20 21.54 31.10
C THR A 538 1.38 22.41 31.54
N GLY A 539 2.47 22.42 30.76
CA GLY A 539 3.56 23.38 30.94
C GLY A 539 4.74 23.12 29.99
N TRP A 540 5.51 24.17 29.69
CA TRP A 540 6.63 24.15 28.74
C TRP A 540 7.81 23.26 29.13
N GLN A 541 7.86 22.83 30.39
CA GLN A 541 8.91 22.00 30.94
C GLN A 541 8.32 20.74 31.61
N VAL A 542 7.08 20.38 31.28
CA VAL A 542 6.44 19.12 31.69
C VAL A 542 6.48 18.16 30.51
N TRP A 543 7.21 17.06 30.64
CA TRP A 543 7.65 16.26 29.50
C TRP A 543 6.89 14.94 29.35
N GLN A 544 6.51 14.59 28.12
CA GLN A 544 5.91 13.31 27.78
C GLN A 544 6.46 12.71 26.48
N ASP A 545 6.26 11.41 26.32
CA ASP A 545 6.61 10.69 25.10
C ASP A 545 5.43 10.67 24.13
N VAL A 546 5.65 11.17 22.91
CA VAL A 546 4.73 11.02 21.77
C VAL A 546 5.30 9.96 20.85
N LYS A 547 4.53 8.90 20.57
CA LYS A 547 5.01 7.74 19.81
C LYS A 547 4.24 7.55 18.51
N THR A 548 4.95 7.18 17.45
CA THR A 548 4.38 6.77 16.18
C THR A 548 5.30 5.75 15.49
N GLU A 549 4.81 5.06 14.45
CA GLU A 549 5.65 4.24 13.58
C GLU A 549 6.06 5.03 12.35
N VAL A 550 7.33 4.94 11.97
CA VAL A 550 7.86 5.49 10.71
C VAL A 550 8.58 4.39 9.94
N THR A 551 8.58 4.48 8.61
CA THR A 551 9.35 3.58 7.75
C THR A 551 10.54 4.33 7.18
N LEU A 552 11.75 3.81 7.40
CA LEU A 552 12.99 4.45 6.96
C LEU A 552 13.78 3.50 6.04
N PRO A 553 14.36 3.99 4.93
CA PRO A 553 15.32 3.22 4.15
C PRO A 553 16.66 3.13 4.90
N ALA A 554 17.46 2.11 4.56
CA ALA A 554 18.79 1.91 5.12
C ALA A 554 19.78 2.96 4.62
N GLY A 555 20.82 3.20 5.41
CA GLY A 555 21.97 4.03 5.05
C GLY A 555 21.85 5.48 5.48
N LYS A 556 22.78 6.29 4.96
CA LYS A 556 22.89 7.72 5.28
C LYS A 556 21.75 8.50 4.65
N GLN A 557 21.05 9.30 5.45
CA GLN A 557 19.97 10.17 4.99
C GLN A 557 19.82 11.40 5.90
N VAL A 558 19.14 12.43 5.40
CA VAL A 558 18.81 13.63 6.18
C VAL A 558 17.36 13.53 6.62
N LEU A 559 17.14 13.56 7.93
CA LEU A 559 15.82 13.71 8.51
C LEU A 559 15.55 15.20 8.71
N ARG A 560 14.38 15.68 8.30
CA ARG A 560 13.91 17.04 8.58
C ARG A 560 12.71 16.99 9.50
N LEU A 561 12.84 17.57 10.69
CA LEU A 561 11.71 17.88 11.57
C LEU A 561 11.14 19.24 11.16
N THR A 562 9.82 19.35 11.07
CA THR A 562 9.12 20.61 10.76
C THR A 562 8.05 20.88 11.80
N ILE A 563 8.02 22.10 12.30
CA ILE A 563 7.01 22.61 13.22
C ILE A 563 5.73 22.90 12.44
N GLY A 564 4.60 22.44 12.98
CA GLY A 564 3.29 22.55 12.33
C GLY A 564 2.77 23.99 12.23
N ALA A 565 1.49 24.14 11.92
CA ALA A 565 0.87 25.45 11.69
C ALA A 565 0.60 26.28 12.97
N THR A 566 1.00 25.81 14.14
CA THR A 566 0.76 26.47 15.43
C THR A 566 2.07 26.60 16.18
N ASP A 567 2.39 27.82 16.59
CA ASP A 567 3.63 28.18 17.27
C ASP A 567 3.78 27.45 18.61
N TYR A 568 5.05 27.35 19.01
CA TYR A 568 5.58 26.90 20.29
C TYR A 568 5.39 25.42 20.59
N VAL A 569 6.47 24.65 20.50
CA VAL A 569 6.57 23.31 21.06
C VAL A 569 7.98 23.10 21.60
N ASN A 570 8.09 22.56 22.81
CA ASN A 570 9.38 22.22 23.39
C ASN A 570 9.72 20.77 23.08
N LEU A 571 10.90 20.54 22.52
CA LEU A 571 11.35 19.22 22.07
C LEU A 571 12.73 18.91 22.65
N ASN A 572 12.84 17.80 23.38
CA ASN A 572 14.08 17.37 24.04
C ASN A 572 14.87 16.42 23.13
N TYR A 573 14.34 15.21 22.87
CA TYR A 573 14.94 14.26 21.94
C TYR A 573 13.92 13.53 21.08
N MET A 574 14.40 12.94 19.98
CA MET A 574 13.72 11.87 19.28
C MET A 574 14.51 10.57 19.38
N SER A 575 13.84 9.43 19.52
CA SER A 575 14.47 8.11 19.51
C SER A 575 13.77 7.15 18.58
N PHE A 576 14.55 6.22 18.02
CA PHE A 576 14.09 5.22 17.07
C PHE A 576 14.44 3.84 17.61
N ALA A 577 13.41 3.04 17.87
CA ALA A 577 13.55 1.62 18.18
C ALA A 577 13.04 0.80 16.99
N ALA A 578 13.81 -0.20 16.53
CA ALA A 578 13.33 -1.08 15.48
C ALA A 578 12.04 -1.78 15.93
N VAL A 579 10.99 -1.73 15.10
CA VAL A 579 9.80 -2.54 15.33
C VAL A 579 10.17 -3.97 14.97
N GLY A 580 10.15 -4.87 15.97
CA GLY A 580 10.41 -6.29 15.75
C GLY A 580 9.49 -6.84 14.65
N THR A 581 10.03 -7.69 13.79
CA THR A 581 9.24 -8.40 12.78
C THR A 581 8.34 -9.42 13.49
N ASN A 582 7.11 -9.62 13.00
CA ASN A 582 6.23 -10.64 13.58
C ASN A 582 6.91 -12.02 13.51
N PRO A 583 6.72 -12.90 14.50
CA PRO A 583 7.15 -14.30 14.40
C PRO A 583 6.57 -14.97 13.14
N PRO A 584 7.25 -15.99 12.57
CA PRO A 584 6.67 -16.79 11.49
C PRO A 584 5.41 -17.52 11.97
N THR A 585 4.49 -17.79 11.06
CA THR A 585 3.26 -18.51 11.36
C THR A 585 3.55 -20.01 11.45
N VAL A 586 3.07 -20.66 12.51
CA VAL A 586 3.25 -22.10 12.76
C VAL A 586 1.92 -22.80 13.04
N THR A 587 1.87 -24.11 12.77
CA THR A 587 0.77 -24.97 13.23
C THR A 587 1.23 -25.74 14.47
N THR A 588 0.49 -25.60 15.57
CA THR A 588 0.84 -26.18 16.88
C THR A 588 -0.44 -26.43 17.70
N PRO A 589 -0.52 -27.50 18.52
CA PRO A 589 0.47 -28.57 18.66
C PRO A 589 0.49 -29.54 17.47
N VAL A 590 1.65 -30.15 17.23
CA VAL A 590 1.81 -31.28 16.30
C VAL A 590 1.77 -32.58 17.12
N ALA A 591 0.89 -33.51 16.75
CA ALA A 591 0.69 -34.74 17.49
C ALA A 591 1.21 -35.96 16.72
N TYR A 592 1.95 -36.83 17.41
CA TYR A 592 2.43 -38.11 16.91
C TYR A 592 2.09 -39.24 17.89
N CYS A 593 2.01 -40.45 17.35
CA CYS A 593 1.97 -41.66 18.15
C CYS A 593 3.38 -42.19 18.38
N HIS A 594 3.59 -42.92 19.46
CA HIS A 594 4.85 -43.59 19.75
C HIS A 594 5.27 -44.44 18.55
N ASP A 595 6.51 -44.23 18.10
CA ASP A 595 7.15 -44.87 16.94
C ASP A 595 6.53 -44.53 15.56
N ALA A 596 5.60 -43.57 15.51
CA ALA A 596 5.11 -43.06 14.22
C ALA A 596 6.24 -42.34 13.46
N VAL A 597 6.28 -42.51 12.13
CA VAL A 597 7.24 -41.79 11.29
C VAL A 597 6.88 -40.29 11.29
N ALA A 598 7.76 -39.46 11.86
CA ALA A 598 7.60 -38.02 11.86
C ALA A 598 8.18 -37.36 10.60
N THR A 599 7.62 -36.22 10.23
CA THR A 599 8.16 -35.35 9.17
C THR A 599 8.82 -34.11 9.77
N ALA A 600 9.67 -33.45 8.98
CA ALA A 600 10.26 -32.17 9.38
C ALA A 600 9.17 -31.13 9.65
N LEU A 601 9.34 -30.36 10.72
CA LEU A 601 8.41 -29.29 11.07
C LEU A 601 8.34 -28.22 9.98
N THR A 602 7.19 -27.54 9.86
CA THR A 602 6.96 -26.51 8.86
C THR A 602 6.52 -25.20 9.51
N ALA A 603 6.93 -24.08 8.91
CA ALA A 603 6.49 -22.74 9.28
C ALA A 603 6.39 -21.88 8.01
N THR A 604 5.55 -20.86 8.05
CA THR A 604 5.39 -19.89 6.95
C THR A 604 6.04 -18.57 7.36
N GLY A 605 7.08 -18.17 6.64
CA GLY A 605 7.83 -16.94 6.89
C GLY A 605 9.03 -16.79 5.97
N THR A 606 9.82 -15.73 6.18
CA THR A 606 10.99 -15.40 5.34
C THR A 606 12.29 -15.78 6.03
N ALA A 607 13.21 -16.47 5.34
CA ALA A 607 14.54 -16.82 5.86
C ALA A 607 14.48 -17.42 7.30
N LEU A 608 13.75 -18.53 7.42
CA LEU A 608 13.45 -19.17 8.70
C LEU A 608 14.71 -19.72 9.38
N LYS A 609 14.83 -19.51 10.69
CA LYS A 609 15.85 -20.12 11.54
C LYS A 609 15.19 -20.96 12.63
N TRP A 610 15.68 -22.17 12.81
CA TRP A 610 15.09 -23.17 13.71
C TRP A 610 15.92 -23.39 14.96
N TYR A 611 15.28 -23.70 16.09
CA TYR A 611 15.94 -23.81 17.39
C TYR A 611 15.26 -24.87 18.28
N THR A 612 16.02 -25.40 19.24
CA THR A 612 15.53 -26.29 20.31
C THR A 612 15.32 -25.57 21.65
N ALA A 613 15.58 -24.27 21.72
CA ALA A 613 15.43 -23.45 22.92
C ALA A 613 14.63 -22.18 22.61
N GLU A 614 13.91 -21.67 23.61
CA GLU A 614 13.10 -20.45 23.49
C GLU A 614 13.94 -19.18 23.34
N THR A 615 15.07 -19.13 24.04
CA THR A 615 16.05 -18.03 23.96
C THR A 615 17.47 -18.60 23.93
N GLY A 616 18.42 -17.85 23.35
CA GLY A 616 19.80 -18.33 23.16
C GLY A 616 19.92 -19.55 22.23
N GLY A 617 21.07 -20.24 22.28
CA GLY A 617 21.35 -21.40 21.43
C GLY A 617 21.69 -21.03 19.97
N SER A 618 22.29 -21.99 19.24
CA SER A 618 22.59 -21.82 17.82
C SER A 618 21.42 -22.27 16.95
N ALA A 619 21.25 -21.62 15.80
CA ALA A 619 20.26 -22.04 14.81
C ALA A 619 20.61 -23.44 14.26
N LEU A 620 19.59 -24.27 14.10
CA LEU A 620 19.68 -25.55 13.41
C LEU A 620 19.88 -25.30 11.91
N ALA A 621 20.63 -26.19 11.25
CA ALA A 621 20.91 -26.10 9.81
C ALA A 621 19.65 -26.21 8.94
N SER A 622 18.61 -26.89 9.44
CA SER A 622 17.34 -27.09 8.75
C SER A 622 16.20 -27.25 9.76
N ALA A 623 14.96 -27.30 9.26
CA ALA A 623 13.81 -27.64 10.08
C ALA A 623 14.02 -29.02 10.76
N PRO A 624 13.75 -29.14 12.07
CA PRO A 624 13.95 -30.39 12.80
C PRO A 624 12.86 -31.41 12.44
N THR A 625 13.24 -32.69 12.36
CA THR A 625 12.30 -33.82 12.36
C THR A 625 12.23 -34.35 13.80
N PRO A 626 11.09 -34.20 14.50
CA PRO A 626 10.99 -34.62 15.90
C PRO A 626 11.15 -36.14 16.07
N SER A 627 11.77 -36.56 17.17
CA SER A 627 11.77 -37.97 17.56
C SER A 627 10.42 -38.38 18.15
N THR A 628 9.94 -39.57 17.78
CA THR A 628 8.70 -40.18 18.29
C THR A 628 8.96 -41.43 19.13
N ALA A 629 10.23 -41.72 19.45
CA ALA A 629 10.66 -42.91 20.20
C ALA A 629 10.43 -42.83 21.72
N THR A 630 9.94 -41.69 22.23
CA THR A 630 9.61 -41.54 23.64
C THR A 630 8.35 -40.70 23.75
N VAL A 631 7.40 -41.15 24.58
CA VAL A 631 6.22 -40.36 24.94
C VAL A 631 6.67 -39.11 25.69
N SER A 632 6.42 -37.95 25.08
CA SER A 632 6.87 -36.66 25.60
C SER A 632 6.03 -35.50 25.08
N SER A 633 6.21 -34.34 25.70
CA SER A 633 5.87 -33.05 25.12
C SER A 633 7.16 -32.26 24.97
N THR A 634 7.51 -31.89 23.75
CA THR A 634 8.78 -31.21 23.43
C THR A 634 8.52 -30.00 22.54
N SER A 635 9.07 -28.84 22.92
CA SER A 635 8.94 -27.61 22.15
C SER A 635 10.11 -27.40 21.22
N TYR A 636 9.80 -27.01 19.99
CA TYR A 636 10.74 -26.47 19.01
C TYR A 636 10.37 -25.03 18.71
N TYR A 637 11.33 -24.25 18.22
CA TYR A 637 11.16 -22.83 18.04
C TYR A 637 11.64 -22.42 16.65
N VAL A 638 10.99 -21.42 16.06
CA VAL A 638 11.36 -20.91 14.75
C VAL A 638 11.17 -19.40 14.70
N SER A 639 12.19 -18.68 14.23
CA SER A 639 12.12 -17.26 13.92
C SER A 639 12.21 -17.05 12.41
N GLN A 640 11.93 -15.84 11.97
CA GLN A 640 12.13 -15.40 10.60
C GLN A 640 13.04 -14.19 10.55
N THR A 641 13.75 -14.01 9.45
CA THR A 641 14.58 -12.83 9.21
C THR A 641 13.96 -12.02 8.08
N ILE A 642 13.59 -10.78 8.38
CA ILE A 642 13.11 -9.81 7.39
C ILE A 642 14.01 -8.59 7.52
N ASN A 643 14.69 -8.20 6.44
CA ASN A 643 15.65 -7.09 6.40
C ASN A 643 16.73 -7.21 7.49
N ASP A 644 17.33 -8.40 7.64
CA ASP A 644 18.39 -8.72 8.61
C ASP A 644 18.00 -8.60 10.10
N ILE A 645 16.72 -8.31 10.39
CA ILE A 645 16.17 -8.33 11.75
C ILE A 645 15.47 -9.67 11.97
N GLU A 646 15.97 -10.43 12.95
CA GLU A 646 15.35 -11.68 13.37
C GLU A 646 14.15 -11.41 14.30
N SER A 647 13.01 -12.03 14.00
CA SER A 647 11.79 -11.94 14.80
C SER A 647 11.94 -12.61 16.16
N ALA A 648 10.99 -12.37 17.06
CA ALA A 648 10.77 -13.30 18.18
C ALA A 648 10.46 -14.71 17.63
N ARG A 649 10.80 -15.74 18.41
CA ARG A 649 10.60 -17.15 18.02
C ARG A 649 9.15 -17.57 18.26
N ALA A 650 8.54 -18.22 17.27
CA ALA A 650 7.28 -18.93 17.41
C ALA A 650 7.54 -20.36 17.92
N ALA A 651 6.72 -20.83 18.88
CA ALA A 651 6.84 -22.16 19.47
C ALA A 651 5.95 -23.19 18.76
N ILE A 652 6.52 -24.36 18.46
CA ILE A 652 5.81 -25.55 17.99
C ILE A 652 5.94 -26.63 19.06
N VAL A 653 4.82 -26.96 19.71
CA VAL A 653 4.77 -28.03 20.70
C VAL A 653 4.51 -29.34 19.98
N VAL A 654 5.41 -30.30 20.15
CA VAL A 654 5.27 -31.66 19.62
C VAL A 654 4.88 -32.58 20.76
N ASN A 655 3.72 -33.21 20.63
CA ASN A 655 3.20 -34.16 21.62
C ASN A 655 3.27 -35.58 21.03
N VAL A 656 4.09 -36.43 21.65
CA VAL A 656 4.16 -37.86 21.34
C VAL A 656 3.36 -38.60 22.39
N SER A 657 2.28 -39.26 21.98
CA SER A 657 1.40 -40.03 22.85
C SER A 657 1.63 -41.53 22.68
N GLU A 658 1.35 -42.31 23.72
CA GLU A 658 1.47 -43.78 23.66
C GLU A 658 0.53 -44.36 22.60
N THR A 659 1.04 -45.27 21.78
CA THR A 659 0.21 -46.02 20.83
C THR A 659 -0.65 -47.00 21.62
N PRO A 660 -2.00 -46.94 21.52
CA PRO A 660 -2.84 -47.84 22.29
C PRO A 660 -2.56 -49.30 21.93
N VAL A 661 -2.60 -50.19 22.93
CA VAL A 661 -2.48 -51.63 22.70
C VAL A 661 -3.63 -52.15 21.84
N VAL A 662 -3.47 -53.28 21.16
CA VAL A 662 -4.57 -53.88 20.39
C VAL A 662 -5.70 -54.32 21.34
N PRO A 663 -6.99 -54.03 21.04
CA PRO A 663 -8.11 -54.45 21.88
C PRO A 663 -8.15 -55.97 22.05
N GLN A 664 -8.60 -56.42 23.21
CA GLN A 664 -8.80 -57.85 23.44
C GLN A 664 -10.15 -58.29 22.88
N VAL A 665 -10.17 -59.39 22.14
CA VAL A 665 -11.37 -59.91 21.47
C VAL A 665 -11.52 -61.41 21.72
N VAL A 666 -12.76 -61.90 21.65
CA VAL A 666 -13.05 -63.34 21.65
C VAL A 666 -13.28 -63.78 20.20
N THR A 667 -12.50 -64.75 19.73
CA THR A 667 -12.58 -65.25 18.34
C THR A 667 -12.08 -66.71 18.25
N PRO A 668 -12.65 -67.57 17.38
CA PRO A 668 -13.80 -67.33 16.50
C PRO A 668 -15.13 -67.28 17.25
N VAL A 669 -16.06 -66.47 16.75
CA VAL A 669 -17.47 -66.49 17.18
C VAL A 669 -18.24 -67.38 16.20
N SER A 670 -19.01 -68.35 16.70
CA SER A 670 -19.76 -69.29 15.85
C SER A 670 -21.25 -69.19 16.08
N TYR A 671 -22.03 -69.31 15.00
CA TYR A 671 -23.49 -69.39 15.00
C TYR A 671 -23.95 -70.52 14.08
N THR A 672 -25.12 -71.09 14.32
CA THR A 672 -25.82 -71.92 13.32
C THR A 672 -26.64 -71.01 12.38
N ILE A 673 -26.82 -71.40 11.12
CA ILE A 673 -27.59 -70.60 10.14
C ILE A 673 -28.97 -70.22 10.68
N GLY A 674 -29.33 -68.94 10.58
CA GLY A 674 -30.59 -68.39 11.06
C GLY A 674 -30.68 -68.17 12.58
N GLU A 675 -29.62 -68.47 13.35
CA GLU A 675 -29.55 -68.13 14.77
C GLU A 675 -29.51 -66.60 14.97
N THR A 676 -30.15 -66.11 16.04
CA THR A 676 -30.10 -64.68 16.39
C THR A 676 -28.73 -64.32 16.93
N ALA A 677 -27.92 -63.60 16.14
CA ALA A 677 -26.62 -63.11 16.59
C ALA A 677 -26.73 -61.92 17.55
N THR A 678 -25.76 -61.81 18.45
CA THR A 678 -25.56 -60.62 19.31
C THR A 678 -24.46 -59.73 18.74
N ALA A 679 -24.42 -58.47 19.19
CA ALA A 679 -23.35 -57.56 18.83
C ALA A 679 -21.99 -58.12 19.30
N LEU A 680 -20.98 -58.01 18.44
CA LEU A 680 -19.62 -58.45 18.80
C LEU A 680 -19.11 -57.68 20.03
N SER A 681 -18.19 -58.30 20.78
CA SER A 681 -17.60 -57.70 21.96
C SER A 681 -16.09 -57.59 21.85
N ALA A 682 -15.55 -56.52 22.45
CA ALA A 682 -14.13 -56.29 22.62
C ALA A 682 -13.89 -55.52 23.92
N THR A 683 -12.75 -55.74 24.56
CA THR A 683 -12.33 -54.98 25.75
C THR A 683 -11.25 -53.97 25.34
N GLY A 684 -11.56 -52.70 25.54
CA GLY A 684 -10.70 -51.57 25.20
C GLY A 684 -11.41 -50.22 25.42
N THR A 685 -10.76 -49.13 25.06
CA THR A 685 -11.29 -47.76 25.21
C THR A 685 -11.56 -47.10 23.87
N ALA A 686 -12.69 -46.39 23.72
CA ALA A 686 -13.02 -45.68 22.48
C ALA A 686 -12.88 -46.57 21.22
N LEU A 687 -13.57 -47.71 21.23
CA LEU A 687 -13.46 -48.74 20.19
C LEU A 687 -13.99 -48.24 18.84
N LYS A 688 -13.29 -48.62 17.77
CA LYS A 688 -13.68 -48.38 16.38
C LYS A 688 -13.78 -49.71 15.63
N TRP A 689 -14.91 -49.93 14.98
CA TRP A 689 -15.24 -51.19 14.31
C TRP A 689 -15.18 -51.06 12.79
N TYR A 690 -14.66 -52.10 12.12
CA TYR A 690 -14.45 -52.13 10.67
C TYR A 690 -14.80 -53.49 10.08
N THR A 691 -15.15 -53.48 8.80
CA THR A 691 -15.35 -54.68 7.95
C THR A 691 -14.16 -54.96 7.03
N SER A 692 -13.07 -54.20 7.14
CA SER A 692 -11.87 -54.32 6.30
C SER A 692 -10.60 -54.30 7.15
N ALA A 693 -9.56 -55.01 6.71
CA ALA A 693 -8.28 -55.10 7.43
C ALA A 693 -7.52 -53.77 7.46
N ALA A 694 -7.69 -52.93 6.44
CA ALA A 694 -7.13 -51.59 6.33
C ALA A 694 -8.12 -50.66 5.63
N GLY A 695 -8.03 -49.34 5.87
CA GLY A 695 -8.98 -48.35 5.34
C GLY A 695 -10.41 -48.54 5.88
N GLY A 696 -11.39 -47.98 5.15
CA GLY A 696 -12.81 -48.04 5.51
C GLY A 696 -13.23 -47.05 6.61
N THR A 697 -14.53 -46.80 6.70
CA THR A 697 -15.12 -45.92 7.72
C THR A 697 -15.38 -46.71 9.00
N ALA A 698 -14.92 -46.17 10.13
CA ALA A 698 -15.14 -46.75 11.44
C ALA A 698 -16.60 -46.61 11.89
N ALA A 699 -17.18 -47.67 12.44
CA ALA A 699 -18.39 -47.58 13.26
C ALA A 699 -18.01 -47.45 14.74
N THR A 700 -18.74 -46.62 15.49
CA THR A 700 -18.56 -46.46 16.95
C THR A 700 -19.33 -47.49 17.76
N THR A 701 -20.25 -48.21 17.11
CA THR A 701 -21.03 -49.30 17.71
C THR A 701 -20.54 -50.63 17.17
N ALA A 702 -20.59 -51.66 18.03
CA ALA A 702 -20.21 -53.01 17.63
C ALA A 702 -21.21 -53.58 16.61
N PRO A 703 -20.74 -54.22 15.52
CA PRO A 703 -21.61 -54.79 14.52
C PRO A 703 -22.31 -56.05 15.05
N ILE A 704 -23.53 -56.28 14.58
CA ILE A 704 -24.25 -57.55 14.74
C ILE A 704 -24.03 -58.37 13.45
N PRO A 705 -23.35 -59.53 13.51
CA PRO A 705 -23.10 -60.33 12.33
C PRO A 705 -24.38 -60.89 11.70
N SER A 706 -24.40 -61.03 10.37
CA SER A 706 -25.48 -61.73 9.68
C SER A 706 -25.28 -63.24 9.75
N THR A 707 -26.32 -63.97 10.13
CA THR A 707 -26.36 -65.44 10.17
C THR A 707 -27.12 -66.05 9.00
N ALA A 708 -27.42 -65.26 7.97
CA ALA A 708 -28.26 -65.67 6.84
C ALA A 708 -27.55 -66.56 5.80
N THR A 709 -26.22 -66.67 5.85
CA THR A 709 -25.43 -67.44 4.88
C THR A 709 -24.32 -68.19 5.59
N VAL A 710 -24.15 -69.46 5.24
CA VAL A 710 -23.04 -70.30 5.73
C VAL A 710 -21.72 -69.75 5.21
N GLY A 711 -20.71 -69.65 6.07
CA GLY A 711 -19.39 -69.17 5.69
C GLY A 711 -18.68 -68.42 6.81
N ASN A 712 -17.56 -67.79 6.45
CA ASN A 712 -16.75 -67.00 7.36
C ASN A 712 -16.81 -65.52 6.96
N THR A 713 -17.06 -64.66 7.94
CA THR A 713 -16.98 -63.20 7.79
C THR A 713 -15.99 -62.67 8.82
N THR A 714 -15.09 -61.79 8.39
CA THR A 714 -14.07 -61.20 9.28
C THR A 714 -14.43 -59.76 9.62
N TYR A 715 -14.41 -59.46 10.92
CA TYR A 715 -14.56 -58.13 11.47
C TYR A 715 -13.27 -57.69 12.16
N TYR A 716 -13.11 -56.39 12.29
CA TYR A 716 -11.91 -55.79 12.86
C TYR A 716 -12.29 -54.72 13.87
N VAL A 717 -11.50 -54.58 14.94
CA VAL A 717 -11.72 -53.55 15.96
C VAL A 717 -10.39 -52.97 16.43
N SER A 718 -10.29 -51.65 16.48
CA SER A 718 -9.16 -50.92 17.08
C SER A 718 -9.65 -50.10 18.27
N GLN A 719 -8.71 -49.55 19.04
CA GLN A 719 -8.98 -48.59 20.11
C GLN A 719 -8.14 -47.34 19.94
N THR A 720 -8.57 -46.23 20.54
CA THR A 720 -7.87 -44.96 20.48
C THR A 720 -7.52 -44.36 21.84
N ILE A 721 -6.37 -43.69 21.93
CA ILE A 721 -5.96 -42.78 23.02
C ILE A 721 -5.57 -41.46 22.36
N GLY A 722 -6.31 -40.38 22.62
CA GLY A 722 -6.14 -39.12 21.92
C GLY A 722 -6.33 -39.28 20.40
N THR A 723 -5.34 -38.87 19.62
CA THR A 723 -5.34 -39.04 18.16
C THR A 723 -4.75 -40.38 17.70
N CYS A 724 -4.21 -41.18 18.61
CA CYS A 724 -3.54 -42.43 18.28
C CYS A 724 -4.50 -43.61 18.27
N GLU A 725 -4.36 -44.47 17.25
CA GLU A 725 -5.18 -45.65 17.05
C GLU A 725 -4.29 -46.90 17.05
N SER A 726 -4.73 -47.94 17.77
CA SER A 726 -4.04 -49.22 17.80
C SER A 726 -4.07 -49.92 16.43
N ALA A 727 -3.24 -50.95 16.27
CA ALA A 727 -3.51 -51.96 15.24
C ALA A 727 -4.89 -52.62 15.50
N ARG A 728 -5.52 -53.12 14.44
CA ARG A 728 -6.85 -53.74 14.51
C ARG A 728 -6.75 -55.18 15.01
N ALA A 729 -7.50 -55.52 16.04
CA ALA A 729 -7.78 -56.90 16.43
C ALA A 729 -8.73 -57.53 15.42
N THR A 730 -8.56 -58.83 15.13
CA THR A 730 -9.36 -59.55 14.14
C THR A 730 -10.35 -60.48 14.82
N ILE A 731 -11.61 -60.46 14.40
CA ILE A 731 -12.67 -61.37 14.84
C ILE A 731 -13.20 -62.14 13.64
N SER A 732 -12.93 -63.43 13.59
CA SER A 732 -13.58 -64.34 12.64
C SER A 732 -14.94 -64.78 13.17
N VAL A 733 -15.99 -64.60 12.36
CA VAL A 733 -17.35 -65.09 12.61
C VAL A 733 -17.64 -66.22 11.63
N THR A 734 -17.99 -67.39 12.15
CA THR A 734 -18.29 -68.60 11.35
C THR A 734 -19.76 -68.98 11.50
N ILE A 735 -20.48 -69.02 10.38
CA ILE A 735 -21.87 -69.49 10.32
C ILE A 735 -21.85 -70.94 9.83
N LYS A 736 -22.29 -71.87 10.68
CA LYS A 736 -22.35 -73.31 10.40
C LYS A 736 -23.70 -73.68 9.76
N PRO A 737 -23.75 -74.65 8.83
CA PRO A 737 -25.01 -75.16 8.30
C PRO A 737 -25.80 -75.92 9.38
N THR A 738 -27.12 -75.97 9.25
CA THR A 738 -27.96 -76.92 9.99
C THR A 738 -27.67 -78.33 9.52
N VAL A 739 -27.46 -79.27 10.43
CA VAL A 739 -27.27 -80.68 10.10
C VAL A 739 -28.65 -81.33 10.02
N VAL A 740 -28.96 -81.98 8.89
CA VAL A 740 -30.21 -82.73 8.72
C VAL A 740 -29.89 -84.22 8.77
N ILE A 741 -30.51 -84.94 9.70
CA ILE A 741 -30.43 -86.41 9.77
C ILE A 741 -31.74 -86.97 9.25
N THR A 742 -31.69 -87.65 8.11
CA THR A 742 -32.86 -88.28 7.48
C THR A 742 -32.95 -89.76 7.84
N ILE A 743 -34.13 -90.21 8.27
CA ILE A 743 -34.42 -91.63 8.46
C ILE A 743 -35.65 -92.06 7.64
N SER A 744 -35.57 -93.19 6.96
CA SER A 744 -36.68 -93.73 6.19
C SER A 744 -37.64 -94.52 7.08
N LEU A 745 -38.94 -94.21 7.00
CA LEU A 745 -40.02 -94.89 7.70
C LEU A 745 -40.90 -95.66 6.72
N LYS A 746 -41.37 -96.84 7.13
CA LYS A 746 -42.28 -97.67 6.34
C LYS A 746 -43.72 -97.47 6.76
N LYS A 747 -44.67 -97.65 5.83
CA LYS A 747 -46.10 -97.66 6.14
C LYS A 747 -46.39 -98.59 7.33
N GLY A 748 -47.08 -98.07 8.34
CA GLY A 748 -47.31 -98.77 9.61
C GLY A 748 -46.43 -98.23 10.75
N TRP A 749 -46.13 -99.07 11.74
CA TRP A 749 -45.42 -98.68 12.96
C TRP A 749 -43.91 -98.68 12.78
N ASN A 750 -43.26 -97.59 13.19
CA ASN A 750 -41.81 -97.43 13.21
C ASN A 750 -41.36 -96.98 14.60
N LEU A 751 -40.24 -97.52 15.08
CA LEU A 751 -39.59 -97.05 16.31
C LEU A 751 -38.55 -96.00 15.94
N ILE A 752 -38.70 -94.79 16.47
CA ILE A 752 -37.77 -93.68 16.26
C ILE A 752 -37.22 -93.19 17.59
N GLY A 753 -35.96 -92.78 17.61
CA GLY A 753 -35.37 -91.98 18.70
C GLY A 753 -35.40 -90.51 18.32
N CYS A 754 -35.65 -89.62 19.28
CA CYS A 754 -35.59 -88.17 19.05
C CYS A 754 -34.15 -87.65 19.28
N PRO A 755 -33.42 -87.20 18.24
CA PRO A 755 -32.08 -86.64 18.39
C PRO A 755 -32.10 -85.13 18.71
N LEU A 756 -33.28 -84.49 18.73
CA LEU A 756 -33.41 -83.06 19.02
C LEU A 756 -33.18 -82.81 20.52
N ASP A 757 -32.28 -81.90 20.84
CA ASP A 757 -31.95 -81.54 22.22
C ASP A 757 -33.17 -80.88 22.92
N GLY A 758 -33.37 -81.18 24.20
CA GLY A 758 -34.51 -80.71 24.99
C GLY A 758 -35.86 -81.36 24.66
N SER A 759 -36.94 -80.58 24.70
CA SER A 759 -38.33 -81.05 24.53
C SER A 759 -39.04 -80.25 23.45
N THR A 760 -39.38 -80.90 22.33
CA THR A 760 -39.93 -80.27 21.12
C THR A 760 -41.38 -80.71 20.90
N ASP A 761 -42.27 -79.77 20.56
CA ASP A 761 -43.65 -80.11 20.18
C ASP A 761 -43.67 -81.16 19.06
N ILE A 762 -44.51 -82.20 19.20
CA ILE A 762 -44.54 -83.33 18.26
C ILE A 762 -44.80 -82.90 16.81
N ALA A 763 -45.59 -81.85 16.58
CA ALA A 763 -45.90 -81.38 15.23
C ALA A 763 -44.70 -80.68 14.59
N ILE A 764 -43.89 -80.01 15.41
CA ILE A 764 -42.65 -79.38 14.99
C ILE A 764 -41.57 -80.45 14.76
N ALA A 765 -41.44 -81.38 15.72
CA ALA A 765 -40.42 -82.42 15.70
C ALA A 765 -40.58 -83.39 14.53
N LEU A 766 -41.81 -83.71 14.14
CA LEU A 766 -42.13 -84.59 13.02
C LEU A 766 -42.65 -83.84 11.79
N SER A 767 -42.35 -82.55 11.68
CA SER A 767 -42.91 -81.65 10.66
C SER A 767 -42.73 -82.15 9.22
N SER A 768 -41.58 -82.77 8.90
CA SER A 768 -41.26 -83.33 7.57
C SER A 768 -42.16 -84.49 7.14
N ILE A 769 -42.83 -85.15 8.08
CA ILE A 769 -43.76 -86.26 7.82
C ILE A 769 -45.14 -86.01 8.42
N TRP A 770 -45.41 -84.81 8.94
CA TRP A 770 -46.53 -84.58 9.86
C TRP A 770 -47.87 -84.93 9.21
N ASP A 771 -48.04 -84.64 7.92
CA ASP A 771 -49.20 -84.99 7.11
C ASP A 771 -49.49 -86.49 7.06
N LYS A 772 -48.45 -87.33 7.16
CA LYS A 772 -48.52 -88.80 7.11
C LYS A 772 -48.62 -89.47 8.48
N VAL A 773 -48.40 -88.74 9.57
CA VAL A 773 -48.52 -89.27 10.93
C VAL A 773 -49.98 -89.56 11.28
N GLU A 774 -50.26 -90.80 11.66
CA GLU A 774 -51.57 -91.23 12.17
C GLU A 774 -51.58 -91.21 13.70
N LEU A 775 -50.57 -91.82 14.33
CA LEU A 775 -50.50 -92.00 15.78
C LEU A 775 -49.04 -92.03 16.26
N ILE A 776 -48.77 -91.40 17.39
CA ILE A 776 -47.48 -91.41 18.09
C ILE A 776 -47.71 -91.91 19.50
N LYS A 777 -46.86 -92.80 20.01
CA LYS A 777 -46.92 -93.19 21.43
C LYS A 777 -45.53 -93.46 22.01
N ASN A 778 -45.42 -93.27 23.31
CA ASN A 778 -44.34 -93.84 24.12
C ASN A 778 -44.96 -94.80 25.15
N ASN A 779 -44.22 -95.14 26.20
CA ASN A 779 -44.71 -96.06 27.23
C ASN A 779 -45.90 -95.51 28.03
N ASP A 780 -45.97 -94.19 28.20
CA ASP A 780 -46.83 -93.55 29.20
C ASP A 780 -47.92 -92.65 28.59
N ALA A 781 -47.81 -92.33 27.29
CA ALA A 781 -48.67 -91.35 26.62
C ALA A 781 -48.80 -91.62 25.11
N PHE A 782 -49.84 -91.05 24.51
CA PHE A 782 -50.07 -91.13 23.06
C PHE A 782 -50.64 -89.84 22.49
N TYR A 783 -50.48 -89.69 21.17
CA TYR A 783 -51.09 -88.69 20.33
C TYR A 783 -51.70 -89.36 19.10
N ASN A 784 -53.01 -89.26 18.94
CA ASN A 784 -53.74 -89.70 17.76
C ASN A 784 -54.27 -88.48 17.00
N LYS A 785 -53.84 -88.33 15.75
CA LYS A 785 -54.14 -87.15 14.93
C LYS A 785 -55.63 -87.04 14.57
N SER A 786 -56.38 -88.15 14.57
CA SER A 786 -57.81 -88.17 14.28
C SER A 786 -58.69 -87.83 15.50
N GLN A 787 -58.10 -87.60 16.68
CA GLN A 787 -58.82 -87.29 17.91
C GLN A 787 -58.68 -85.82 18.30
N SER A 788 -59.63 -85.33 19.09
CA SER A 788 -59.57 -83.97 19.62
C SER A 788 -58.33 -83.79 20.49
N VAL A 789 -57.70 -82.62 20.39
CA VAL A 789 -56.40 -82.32 21.03
C VAL A 789 -56.38 -82.56 22.54
N PHE A 790 -57.50 -82.36 23.25
CA PHE A 790 -57.58 -82.58 24.69
C PHE A 790 -57.53 -84.05 25.11
N LEU A 791 -57.76 -84.99 24.19
CA LEU A 791 -57.68 -86.43 24.44
C LEU A 791 -56.26 -86.99 24.24
N ASN A 792 -55.33 -86.17 23.76
CA ASN A 792 -53.95 -86.58 23.51
C ASN A 792 -53.07 -86.20 24.71
N SER A 793 -52.43 -87.21 25.31
CA SER A 793 -51.56 -87.03 26.48
C SER A 793 -50.10 -86.80 26.12
N LEU A 794 -49.67 -87.14 24.90
CA LEU A 794 -48.34 -86.86 24.39
C LEU A 794 -48.37 -85.59 23.53
N THR A 795 -47.63 -84.56 23.94
CA THR A 795 -47.58 -83.28 23.21
C THR A 795 -46.16 -82.89 22.78
N LYS A 796 -45.12 -83.53 23.32
CA LYS A 796 -43.72 -83.26 22.98
C LYS A 796 -42.87 -84.53 22.83
N LEU A 797 -41.86 -84.48 21.98
CA LEU A 797 -40.76 -85.43 21.93
C LEU A 797 -39.57 -84.88 22.74
N ASN A 798 -39.01 -85.70 23.61
CA ASN A 798 -37.85 -85.36 24.44
C ASN A 798 -36.59 -85.97 23.84
N TRP A 799 -35.47 -85.27 23.97
CA TRP A 799 -34.15 -85.76 23.61
C TRP A 799 -33.90 -87.15 24.18
N SER A 800 -33.33 -88.05 23.38
CA SER A 800 -33.08 -89.46 23.68
C SER A 800 -34.33 -90.33 23.94
N GLY A 801 -35.53 -89.76 23.83
CA GLY A 801 -36.79 -90.50 23.97
C GLY A 801 -37.05 -91.43 22.78
N GLY A 802 -37.54 -92.63 23.07
CA GLY A 802 -38.00 -93.60 22.07
C GLY A 802 -39.51 -93.51 21.85
N TYR A 803 -39.94 -93.44 20.59
CA TYR A 803 -41.32 -93.25 20.19
C TYR A 803 -41.72 -94.23 19.10
N LEU A 804 -42.92 -94.81 19.22
CA LEU A 804 -43.56 -95.53 18.13
C LEU A 804 -44.43 -94.55 17.34
N VAL A 805 -44.08 -94.37 16.06
CA VAL A 805 -44.81 -93.51 15.13
C VAL A 805 -45.44 -94.38 14.04
N LYS A 806 -46.76 -94.29 13.91
CA LYS A 806 -47.52 -94.93 12.84
C LYS A 806 -47.72 -93.94 11.69
N VAL A 807 -47.27 -94.32 10.50
CA VAL A 807 -47.41 -93.50 9.28
C VAL A 807 -48.26 -94.20 8.22
N SER A 808 -49.02 -93.42 7.46
CA SER A 808 -49.99 -93.92 6.47
C SER A 808 -49.36 -94.42 5.16
N SER A 809 -48.12 -94.04 4.88
CA SER A 809 -47.32 -94.42 3.70
C SER A 809 -45.81 -94.32 4.00
N ASP A 810 -44.98 -94.90 3.14
CA ASP A 810 -43.52 -94.76 3.21
C ASP A 810 -43.13 -93.27 3.13
N CYS A 811 -42.19 -92.84 3.98
CA CYS A 811 -41.75 -91.45 4.07
C CYS A 811 -40.35 -91.31 4.66
N GLU A 812 -39.79 -90.12 4.57
CA GLU A 812 -38.48 -89.77 5.13
C GLU A 812 -38.69 -88.71 6.22
N LEU A 813 -38.26 -89.04 7.43
CA LEU A 813 -38.27 -88.13 8.57
C LEU A 813 -36.93 -87.43 8.64
N ASP A 814 -36.95 -86.12 8.41
CA ASP A 814 -35.81 -85.23 8.57
C ASP A 814 -35.76 -84.64 9.98
N TRP A 815 -34.66 -84.88 10.68
CA TRP A 815 -34.33 -84.23 11.93
C TRP A 815 -33.39 -83.05 11.68
N ASN A 816 -33.87 -81.83 11.91
CA ASN A 816 -33.04 -80.62 11.90
C ASN A 816 -32.28 -80.51 13.23
N VAL A 817 -31.11 -81.13 13.31
CA VAL A 817 -30.22 -81.01 14.47
C VAL A 817 -29.36 -79.75 14.35
N LYS A 818 -29.45 -78.90 15.37
CA LYS A 818 -28.75 -77.61 15.45
C LYS A 818 -27.29 -77.76 15.85
#